data_AF-A0A815X3P2-F1
#
_entry.id   AF-A0A815X3P2-F1
#
_cell.length_a   1.000
_cell.length_b   1.000
_cell.length_c   1.000
_cell.angle_alpha   90.00
_cell.angle_beta   90.00
_cell.angle_gamma   90.00
#
_symmetry.space_group_name_H-M   'P 1'
#
loop_
_entity.id
_entity.type
_entity.pdbx_description
1 polymer ?
#
loop_
_entity_poly.entity_id
_entity_poly.type
_entity_poly.pdbx_seq_one_letter_code
_entity_poly.pdbx_strand_id
1 'polypeptide(L)'
;MENNFEEHVSTLFDSPWPNDLIIKMIDIFEKQTSQTISSFISVSLKSILTIEHWAWQMLSKDSRQWIYLDDCVKFFHVLHSFNIKLISNNNGIQCDTKISLLIPSHIDWIDGILDQIESSNDTFLTLASLWFDTLSYLAQQLSEIVYLPTMQHLNNRLSRDFLMTNQYKFYLKQLCVSNLPQSVFTAKQNFYMKTCSFSLNVYLWSKSQNLPFTSEEIIKFLSEDYSKIILVQSYTVESWSNELLSCIAHIIGLMCSSCWWGGQKPQHIELIVSSKDTVYEHIFALIRLVSYQPFHERISAQFYNDETVLMDTSLIFLFGMVQIYDLDCFISSQTNLPAILWSIAQTSSYDRIRACAYGFLAEILSDKQLKELKISDNICEFFFHILEQAWNHPTKKWKKITIPYLLKGYLSLSSNDTIQTTTANSNKISLFIELCDHYPMAFDIIWALSFNSIIVKQLQSNELFKTKLVQINHQTNDENMRKIVNGILWNLNSNREENILSDNSHEKKFDIMISYSHKEKQICKQLYEELSQLGYRIWIDFDQMHGNVMDAMVEAIEQSRTIMICMSEQYQRSNYCRAEAQYAFQKQLNIIPILLQKHYKPDGWLAFLIGSLLYIDFTKYEYSKAFDMLMKELKMINERNEISTKPVQTKLNTVGSLPVSSCLIQSSSQSITFPENVQDWTEIHVHRWLSENDLPQMARILSGMDGLNLIYLSEYIIKSEPQQILSLLQHDSLRRINENISLIEISRFRTLIERKNLLMFISTKQMLKVFQQKKTSAIPFIYQCLLSVPPDYESDKTEKRWPLLLFLHGAGESHSPIDKVLKHGPPKLVHAYSSSKEDNHSSDNVNMECAQLVAENFITCSPQVDRGYVWDSTVLSGLLDELEQTYRIDKNKIYVTGISMGGYGTWSLAMDQPTRFAAIIPICGGGDCQRVSLLKHLPIWNFHGKLDNVIPVTASSSLIKALDSPLCKSTIYPNIKHDSWTETYNNPEIYKWLLEQTKNP
;
A
#
# COMPACT_ATOMS: atom_id res chain seq x y z
N MET A 1 -33.22 46.42 15.88
CA MET A 1 -31.85 46.77 16.32
C MET A 1 -31.00 47.32 15.18
N GLU A 2 -31.24 46.96 13.92
CA GLU A 2 -30.53 47.53 12.75
C GLU A 2 -30.74 49.04 12.56
N ASN A 3 -31.94 49.58 12.85
CA ASN A 3 -32.21 51.02 12.72
C ASN A 3 -31.32 51.94 13.57
N ASN A 4 -30.69 51.44 14.64
CA ASN A 4 -29.77 52.23 15.47
C ASN A 4 -28.30 52.08 15.04
N PHE A 5 -27.93 51.07 14.23
CA PHE A 5 -26.54 50.85 13.85
C PHE A 5 -26.02 51.93 12.90
N GLU A 6 -26.79 52.24 11.85
CA GLU A 6 -26.48 53.32 10.91
C GLU A 6 -26.37 54.69 11.62
N GLU A 7 -27.25 54.95 12.60
CA GLU A 7 -27.23 56.17 13.41
C GLU A 7 -25.99 56.22 14.32
N HIS A 8 -25.64 55.12 14.99
CA HIS A 8 -24.42 55.03 15.79
C HIS A 8 -23.16 55.26 14.96
N VAL A 9 -23.10 54.75 13.72
CA VAL A 9 -21.94 54.95 12.83
C VAL A 9 -21.84 56.40 12.35
N SER A 10 -22.97 57.02 12.00
CA SER A 10 -22.98 58.43 11.57
C SER A 10 -22.49 59.40 12.66
N THR A 11 -22.71 59.06 13.94
CA THR A 11 -22.34 59.88 15.10
C THR A 11 -20.97 59.54 15.71
N LEU A 12 -20.37 58.41 15.31
CA LEU A 12 -19.07 57.94 15.79
C LEU A 12 -17.93 58.94 15.46
N PHE A 13 -18.07 59.66 14.35
CA PHE A 13 -17.02 60.55 13.82
C PHE A 13 -17.10 61.99 14.36
N ASP A 14 -18.14 62.32 15.13
CA ASP A 14 -18.42 63.68 15.62
C ASP A 14 -17.87 63.94 17.05
N SER A 15 -17.39 62.90 17.74
CA SER A 15 -16.81 62.99 19.08
C SER A 15 -15.47 62.26 19.13
N PRO A 16 -14.44 62.79 19.83
CA PRO A 16 -13.13 62.18 19.82
C PRO A 16 -13.10 60.78 20.45
N TRP A 17 -13.94 60.48 21.47
CA TRP A 17 -13.96 59.16 22.15
C TRP A 17 -15.30 58.83 22.85
N PRO A 18 -16.35 58.39 22.14
CA PRO A 18 -17.60 57.99 22.78
C PRO A 18 -17.54 56.51 23.24
N ASN A 19 -17.02 56.26 24.45
CA ASN A 19 -16.96 54.91 25.04
C ASN A 19 -18.31 54.17 24.96
N ASP A 20 -19.43 54.86 25.19
CA ASP A 20 -20.76 54.28 25.11
C ASP A 20 -21.17 53.81 23.71
N LEU A 21 -20.72 54.48 22.64
CA LEU A 21 -21.00 54.07 21.26
C LEU A 21 -20.14 52.86 20.87
N ILE A 22 -18.87 52.85 21.27
CA ILE A 22 -17.96 51.72 21.02
C ILE A 22 -18.49 50.45 21.70
N ILE A 23 -18.94 50.54 22.95
CA ILE A 23 -19.53 49.40 23.68
C ILE A 23 -20.79 48.87 22.98
N LYS A 24 -21.67 49.76 22.51
CA LYS A 24 -22.87 49.34 21.74
C LYS A 24 -22.49 48.65 20.43
N MET A 25 -21.45 49.11 19.75
CA MET A 25 -20.97 48.48 18.52
C MET A 25 -20.32 47.12 18.80
N ILE A 26 -19.55 46.98 19.87
CA ILE A 26 -19.03 45.69 20.35
C ILE A 26 -20.17 44.68 20.47
N ASP A 27 -21.24 45.02 21.19
CA ASP A 27 -22.39 44.14 21.39
C ASP A 27 -23.09 43.77 20.07
N ILE A 28 -23.20 44.71 19.12
CA ILE A 28 -23.78 44.45 17.80
C ILE A 28 -22.93 43.46 16.99
N PHE A 29 -21.60 43.63 16.96
CA PHE A 29 -20.70 42.75 16.20
C PHE A 29 -20.54 41.37 16.87
N GLU A 30 -20.48 41.29 18.21
CA GLU A 30 -20.40 40.02 18.95
C GLU A 30 -21.64 39.14 18.71
N LYS A 31 -22.83 39.76 18.60
CA LYS A 31 -24.10 39.07 18.32
C LYS A 31 -24.18 38.48 16.91
N GLN A 32 -23.32 38.87 15.98
CA GLN A 32 -23.34 38.31 14.63
C GLN A 32 -22.80 36.88 14.62
N THR A 33 -23.65 35.98 14.10
CA THR A 33 -23.39 34.56 13.88
C THR A 33 -23.23 34.27 12.39
N SER A 34 -22.71 33.10 12.04
CA SER A 34 -22.57 32.68 10.63
C SER A 34 -23.89 32.69 9.84
N GLN A 35 -25.03 32.62 10.52
CA GLN A 35 -26.36 32.65 9.90
C GLN A 35 -26.91 34.08 9.71
N THR A 36 -26.52 35.03 10.55
CA THR A 36 -27.05 36.41 10.57
C THR A 36 -26.14 37.41 9.86
N ILE A 37 -24.86 37.07 9.68
CA ILE A 37 -23.87 37.96 9.07
C ILE A 37 -24.22 38.37 7.64
N SER A 38 -24.82 37.47 6.84
CA SER A 38 -25.17 37.76 5.45
C SER A 38 -26.29 38.79 5.33
N SER A 39 -27.34 38.68 6.17
CA SER A 39 -28.42 39.67 6.20
C SER A 39 -27.92 41.00 6.74
N PHE A 40 -27.08 40.98 7.79
CA PHE A 40 -26.51 42.19 8.37
C PHE A 40 -25.70 43.00 7.37
N ILE A 41 -24.85 42.34 6.56
CA ILE A 41 -24.06 43.01 5.51
C ILE A 41 -24.96 43.57 4.42
N SER A 42 -25.98 42.82 3.98
CA SER A 42 -26.88 43.29 2.93
C SER A 42 -27.61 44.60 3.30
N VAL A 43 -27.89 44.79 4.59
CA VAL A 43 -28.56 45.97 5.13
C VAL A 43 -27.57 47.10 5.44
N SER A 44 -26.41 46.77 6.03
CA SER A 44 -25.49 47.75 6.65
C SER A 44 -24.14 47.89 5.95
N LEU A 45 -24.02 47.49 4.68
CA LEU A 45 -22.74 47.42 3.94
C LEU A 45 -21.93 48.72 4.01
N LYS A 46 -22.59 49.86 3.80
CA LYS A 46 -21.94 51.18 3.77
C LYS A 46 -21.38 51.57 5.14
N SER A 47 -22.12 51.30 6.21
CA SER A 47 -21.68 51.57 7.58
C SER A 47 -20.53 50.67 7.99
N ILE A 48 -20.57 49.38 7.64
CA ILE A 48 -19.46 48.45 7.90
C ILE A 48 -18.20 48.90 7.14
N LEU A 49 -18.32 49.27 5.85
CA LEU A 49 -17.21 49.81 5.06
C LEU A 49 -16.60 51.06 5.71
N THR A 50 -17.44 51.95 6.24
CA THR A 50 -16.98 53.17 6.90
C THR A 50 -16.19 52.86 8.16
N ILE A 51 -16.63 51.87 8.95
CA ILE A 51 -15.92 51.39 10.15
C ILE A 51 -14.56 50.77 9.78
N GLU A 52 -14.52 49.90 8.76
CA GLU A 52 -13.28 49.28 8.29
C GLU A 52 -12.26 50.32 7.82
N HIS A 53 -12.69 51.30 7.02
CA HIS A 53 -11.84 52.41 6.61
C HIS A 53 -11.34 53.24 7.79
N TRP A 54 -12.22 53.54 8.75
CA TRP A 54 -11.84 54.26 9.96
C TRP A 54 -10.79 53.48 10.76
N ALA A 55 -10.97 52.17 10.92
CA ALA A 55 -10.04 51.34 11.68
C ALA A 55 -8.65 51.25 11.01
N TRP A 56 -8.57 51.11 9.68
CA TRP A 56 -7.32 51.21 8.93
C TRP A 56 -6.64 52.59 9.09
N GLN A 57 -7.41 53.67 9.05
CA GLN A 57 -6.89 55.02 9.28
C GLN A 57 -6.40 55.23 10.72
N MET A 58 -7.08 54.64 11.69
CA MET A 58 -6.73 54.73 13.10
C MET A 58 -5.43 54.00 13.42
N LEU A 59 -5.21 52.82 12.82
CA LEU A 59 -3.98 52.06 12.96
C LEU A 59 -2.79 52.73 12.26
N SER A 60 -3.01 53.46 11.16
CA SER A 60 -1.94 54.09 10.38
C SER A 60 -1.46 55.44 10.92
N LYS A 61 -2.18 56.08 11.83
CA LYS A 61 -1.81 57.38 12.41
C LYS A 61 -0.90 57.22 13.64
N ASP A 62 0.03 58.17 13.81
CA ASP A 62 0.98 58.19 14.96
C ASP A 62 0.33 58.49 16.32
N SER A 63 -0.92 58.98 16.38
CA SER A 63 -1.59 59.37 17.63
C SER A 63 -2.19 58.16 18.35
N ARG A 64 -1.47 57.61 19.35
CA ARG A 64 -1.79 56.34 20.03
C ARG A 64 -2.54 56.44 21.37
N GLN A 65 -3.15 57.58 21.69
CA GLN A 65 -3.88 57.73 22.97
C GLN A 65 -4.99 56.69 23.15
N TRP A 66 -5.55 56.19 22.05
CA TRP A 66 -6.62 55.21 22.03
C TRP A 66 -6.22 53.79 22.41
N ILE A 67 -4.94 53.45 22.28
CA ILE A 67 -4.42 52.11 22.60
C ILE A 67 -4.45 51.86 24.11
N TYR A 68 -4.52 52.93 24.91
CA TYR A 68 -4.66 52.86 26.36
C TYR A 68 -6.13 52.78 26.81
N LEU A 69 -7.09 52.77 25.88
CA LEU A 69 -8.51 52.62 26.17
C LEU A 69 -8.93 51.18 25.93
N ASP A 70 -9.25 50.44 26.99
CA ASP A 70 -9.60 49.02 26.93
C ASP A 70 -10.76 48.72 25.97
N ASP A 71 -11.79 49.57 25.97
CA ASP A 71 -12.95 49.43 25.07
C ASP A 71 -12.56 49.57 23.59
N CYS A 72 -11.62 50.46 23.27
CA CYS A 72 -11.12 50.61 21.90
C CYS A 72 -10.34 49.37 21.48
N VAL A 73 -9.41 48.88 22.32
CA VAL A 73 -8.64 47.66 22.03
C VAL A 73 -9.57 46.47 21.86
N LYS A 74 -10.56 46.30 22.76
CA LYS A 74 -11.59 45.26 22.66
C LYS A 74 -12.38 45.37 21.37
N PHE A 75 -12.76 46.58 20.95
CA PHE A 75 -13.46 46.79 19.69
C PHE A 75 -12.67 46.28 18.49
N PHE A 76 -11.36 46.56 18.41
CA PHE A 76 -10.51 46.05 17.33
C PHE A 76 -10.44 44.51 17.32
N HIS A 77 -10.36 43.86 18.49
CA HIS A 77 -10.42 42.39 18.58
C HIS A 77 -11.76 41.82 18.12
N VAL A 78 -12.86 42.46 18.50
CA VAL A 78 -14.23 42.06 18.11
C VAL A 78 -14.42 42.25 16.60
N LEU A 79 -13.92 43.35 16.05
CA LEU A 79 -13.98 43.62 14.61
C LEU A 79 -13.14 42.62 13.82
N HIS A 80 -11.92 42.30 14.26
CA HIS A 80 -11.13 41.22 13.67
C HIS A 80 -11.89 39.88 13.71
N SER A 81 -12.48 39.52 14.85
CA SER A 81 -13.26 38.29 15.00
C SER A 81 -14.48 38.26 14.06
N PHE A 82 -15.14 39.41 13.88
CA PHE A 82 -16.21 39.57 12.90
C PHE A 82 -15.68 39.38 11.47
N ASN A 83 -14.51 39.93 11.14
CA ASN A 83 -13.88 39.77 9.83
C ASN A 83 -13.48 38.32 9.53
N ILE A 84 -12.99 37.56 10.51
CA ILE A 84 -12.74 36.13 10.34
C ILE A 84 -14.05 35.36 10.08
N LYS A 85 -15.15 35.69 10.77
CA LYS A 85 -16.49 35.12 10.49
C LYS A 85 -17.01 35.50 9.09
N LEU A 86 -16.73 36.73 8.65
CA LEU A 86 -17.06 37.22 7.31
C LEU A 86 -16.35 36.40 6.22
N ILE A 87 -15.04 36.22 6.39
CA ILE A 87 -14.21 35.39 5.49
C ILE A 87 -14.75 33.97 5.47
N SER A 88 -15.02 33.37 6.63
CA SER A 88 -15.44 31.97 6.73
C SER A 88 -16.81 31.62 6.13
N ASN A 89 -17.68 32.61 5.89
CA ASN A 89 -18.98 32.40 5.26
C ASN A 89 -18.85 32.20 3.74
N ASN A 90 -18.92 30.96 3.27
CA ASN A 90 -18.68 30.60 1.86
C ASN A 90 -19.90 30.78 0.93
N ASN A 91 -21.13 30.83 1.44
CA ASN A 91 -22.34 30.70 0.60
C ASN A 91 -23.30 31.90 0.64
N GLY A 92 -23.04 32.91 1.49
CA GLY A 92 -23.96 34.06 1.65
C GLY A 92 -23.48 35.38 1.04
N ILE A 93 -22.17 35.59 0.85
CA ILE A 93 -21.59 36.91 0.56
C ILE A 93 -20.67 36.83 -0.67
N GLN A 94 -20.88 37.74 -1.63
CA GLN A 94 -20.08 37.81 -2.85
C GLN A 94 -18.61 38.13 -2.56
N CYS A 95 -17.69 37.57 -3.36
CA CYS A 95 -16.25 37.79 -3.22
C CYS A 95 -15.89 39.29 -3.31
N ASP A 96 -16.49 40.02 -4.25
CA ASP A 96 -16.26 41.46 -4.45
C ASP A 96 -16.63 42.27 -3.21
N THR A 97 -17.67 41.86 -2.48
CA THR A 97 -18.07 42.48 -1.22
C THR A 97 -17.03 42.25 -0.11
N LYS A 98 -16.45 41.05 -0.04
CA LYS A 98 -15.38 40.76 0.93
C LYS A 98 -14.11 41.56 0.63
N ILE A 99 -13.77 41.66 -0.66
CA ILE A 99 -12.62 42.43 -1.14
C ILE A 99 -12.79 43.91 -0.78
N SER A 100 -13.95 44.50 -1.09
CA SER A 100 -14.19 45.92 -0.83
C SER A 100 -14.24 46.28 0.65
N LEU A 101 -14.71 45.38 1.51
CA LEU A 101 -14.77 45.61 2.96
C LEU A 101 -13.39 45.51 3.62
N LEU A 102 -12.61 44.49 3.29
CA LEU A 102 -11.45 44.10 4.10
C LEU A 102 -10.11 44.62 3.57
N ILE A 103 -9.98 44.83 2.27
CA ILE A 103 -8.71 45.30 1.68
C ILE A 103 -8.62 46.82 1.85
N PRO A 104 -7.50 47.35 2.38
CA PRO A 104 -7.38 48.78 2.57
C PRO A 104 -7.39 49.51 1.22
N SER A 105 -8.20 50.57 1.15
CA SER A 105 -8.36 51.39 -0.05
C SER A 105 -7.11 52.18 -0.44
N HIS A 106 -6.19 52.42 0.50
CA HIS A 106 -4.99 53.21 0.29
C HIS A 106 -3.73 52.47 0.77
N ILE A 107 -2.69 52.48 -0.06
CA ILE A 107 -1.37 51.93 0.27
C ILE A 107 -0.73 52.67 1.45
N ASP A 108 -0.94 53.99 1.56
CA ASP A 108 -0.38 54.82 2.63
C ASP A 108 -0.79 54.35 4.04
N TRP A 109 -1.95 53.69 4.19
CA TRP A 109 -2.36 53.12 5.48
C TRP A 109 -1.49 51.93 5.87
N ILE A 110 -1.09 51.11 4.90
CA ILE A 110 -0.16 50.00 5.13
C ILE A 110 1.21 50.56 5.53
N ASP A 111 1.71 51.55 4.78
CA ASP A 111 3.00 52.17 5.07
C ASP A 111 3.01 52.80 6.47
N GLY A 112 1.97 53.56 6.82
CA GLY A 112 1.84 54.17 8.14
C GLY A 112 1.81 53.16 9.29
N ILE A 113 1.25 51.96 9.09
CA ILE A 113 1.29 50.89 10.10
C ILE A 113 2.69 50.27 10.18
N LEU A 114 3.29 49.92 9.03
CA LEU A 114 4.59 49.24 8.96
C LEU A 114 5.73 50.10 9.49
N ASP A 115 5.74 51.40 9.18
CA ASP A 115 6.78 52.34 9.61
C ASP A 115 6.81 52.51 11.14
N GLN A 116 5.70 52.22 11.82
CA GLN A 116 5.58 52.32 13.27
C GLN A 116 5.97 51.04 14.02
N ILE A 117 6.11 49.88 13.36
CA ILE A 117 6.33 48.58 14.02
C ILE A 117 7.56 48.60 14.94
N GLU A 118 8.66 49.21 14.51
CA GLU A 118 9.91 49.21 15.27
C GLU A 118 9.85 50.02 16.58
N SER A 119 8.99 51.05 16.64
CA SER A 119 8.87 52.00 17.76
C SER A 119 7.59 51.82 18.59
N SER A 120 6.86 50.72 18.39
CA SER A 120 5.54 50.50 18.97
C SER A 120 5.52 49.60 20.20
N ASN A 121 4.46 49.72 20.99
CA ASN A 121 4.21 48.88 22.15
C ASN A 121 3.55 47.54 21.75
N ASP A 122 3.53 46.58 22.67
CA ASP A 122 3.03 45.23 22.39
C ASP A 122 1.55 45.20 22.00
N THR A 123 0.71 46.08 22.58
CA THR A 123 -0.72 46.18 22.26
C THR A 123 -0.94 46.57 20.80
N PHE A 124 -0.24 47.61 20.32
CA PHE A 124 -0.32 48.02 18.91
C PHE A 124 0.13 46.90 17.98
N LEU A 125 1.27 46.27 18.28
CA LEU A 125 1.84 45.20 17.46
C LEU A 125 0.90 43.99 17.36
N THR A 126 0.24 43.65 18.46
CA THR A 126 -0.78 42.61 18.49
C THR A 126 -1.95 42.95 17.56
N LEU A 127 -2.48 44.18 17.66
CA LEU A 127 -3.58 44.62 16.79
C LEU A 127 -3.15 44.68 15.31
N ALA A 128 -1.99 45.26 15.00
CA ALA A 128 -1.46 45.30 13.63
C ALA A 128 -1.29 43.89 13.05
N SER A 129 -0.80 42.94 13.85
CA SER A 129 -0.66 41.53 13.47
C SER A 129 -2.02 40.94 13.07
N LEU A 130 -3.07 41.13 13.88
CA LEU A 130 -4.41 40.63 13.59
C LEU A 130 -4.97 41.17 12.26
N TRP A 131 -4.68 42.43 11.92
CA TRP A 131 -5.15 43.05 10.68
C TRP A 131 -4.44 42.48 9.45
N PHE A 132 -3.13 42.32 9.49
CA PHE A 132 -2.40 41.66 8.39
C PHE A 132 -2.70 40.15 8.31
N ASP A 133 -2.98 39.50 9.45
CA ASP A 133 -3.46 38.12 9.47
C ASP A 133 -4.83 37.99 8.79
N THR A 134 -5.77 38.92 9.03
CA THR A 134 -7.06 38.98 8.31
C THR A 134 -6.86 39.02 6.80
N LEU A 135 -5.94 39.86 6.30
CA LEU A 135 -5.62 39.93 4.88
C LEU A 135 -5.02 38.61 4.37
N SER A 136 -4.20 37.95 5.18
CA SER A 136 -3.59 36.65 4.85
C SER A 136 -4.64 35.54 4.79
N TYR A 137 -5.60 35.51 5.73
CA TYR A 137 -6.75 34.60 5.68
C TYR A 137 -7.65 34.86 4.47
N LEU A 138 -7.93 36.12 4.15
CA LEU A 138 -8.69 36.50 2.97
C LEU A 138 -7.97 36.06 1.69
N ALA A 139 -6.65 36.30 1.60
CA ALA A 139 -5.83 35.89 0.46
C ALA A 139 -5.78 34.38 0.30
N GLN A 140 -5.80 33.67 1.43
CA GLN A 140 -5.87 32.23 1.40
C GLN A 140 -7.22 31.76 0.84
N GLN A 141 -8.34 32.41 1.21
CA GLN A 141 -9.67 32.10 0.68
C GLN A 141 -9.80 32.46 -0.81
N LEU A 142 -9.33 33.65 -1.17
CA LEU A 142 -9.44 34.27 -2.48
C LEU A 142 -8.04 34.48 -3.06
N SER A 143 -7.48 33.45 -3.68
CA SER A 143 -6.11 33.47 -4.22
C SER A 143 -5.87 34.57 -5.27
N GLU A 144 -6.92 35.18 -5.83
CA GLU A 144 -6.81 36.23 -6.83
C GLU A 144 -6.48 37.61 -6.23
N ILE A 145 -6.72 37.82 -4.93
CA ILE A 145 -6.50 39.15 -4.34
C ILE A 145 -5.02 39.49 -4.19
N VAL A 146 -4.14 38.48 -4.20
CA VAL A 146 -2.68 38.66 -4.15
C VAL A 146 -2.16 39.46 -5.35
N TYR A 147 -2.93 39.55 -6.44
CA TYR A 147 -2.60 40.33 -7.63
C TYR A 147 -2.96 41.82 -7.49
N LEU A 148 -3.66 42.21 -6.42
CA LEU A 148 -4.02 43.60 -6.19
C LEU A 148 -2.76 44.41 -5.83
N PRO A 149 -2.60 45.64 -6.33
CA PRO A 149 -1.42 46.48 -6.06
C PRO A 149 -1.14 46.65 -4.56
N THR A 150 -2.20 46.80 -3.76
CA THR A 150 -2.13 46.92 -2.30
C THR A 150 -1.49 45.68 -1.65
N MET A 151 -1.90 44.48 -2.07
CA MET A 151 -1.37 43.22 -1.53
C MET A 151 0.07 42.96 -2.00
N GLN A 152 0.39 43.31 -3.25
CA GLN A 152 1.76 43.23 -3.76
C GLN A 152 2.69 44.17 -2.98
N HIS A 153 2.26 45.42 -2.74
CA HIS A 153 3.04 46.38 -1.97
C HIS A 153 3.28 45.91 -0.54
N LEU A 154 2.24 45.42 0.15
CA LEU A 154 2.35 44.84 1.49
C LEU A 154 3.42 43.74 1.54
N ASN A 155 3.34 42.75 0.66
CA ASN A 155 4.26 41.62 0.66
C ASN A 155 5.69 42.02 0.29
N ASN A 156 5.86 43.02 -0.58
CA ASN A 156 7.17 43.60 -0.90
C ASN A 156 7.79 44.32 0.31
N ARG A 157 7.00 45.09 1.05
CA ARG A 157 7.44 45.73 2.30
C ARG A 157 7.78 44.69 3.36
N LEU A 158 6.90 43.72 3.62
CA LEU A 158 7.11 42.67 4.63
C LEU A 158 8.34 41.82 4.34
N SER A 159 8.55 41.42 3.08
CA SER A 159 9.72 40.63 2.70
C SER A 159 11.02 41.41 2.87
N ARG A 160 11.08 42.66 2.40
CA ARG A 160 12.29 43.49 2.40
C ARG A 160 12.65 44.03 3.79
N ASP A 161 11.67 44.59 4.50
CA ASP A 161 11.91 45.39 5.70
C ASP A 161 11.88 44.54 6.99
N PHE A 162 11.29 43.34 6.94
CA PHE A 162 11.13 42.49 8.12
C PHE A 162 11.72 41.11 7.93
N LEU A 163 11.29 40.34 6.92
CA LEU A 163 11.65 38.92 6.79
C LEU A 163 13.11 38.70 6.37
N MET A 164 13.57 39.38 5.31
CA MET A 164 14.94 39.26 4.78
C MET A 164 15.91 40.20 5.51
N THR A 165 15.87 40.20 6.85
CA THR A 165 16.69 41.06 7.70
C THR A 165 17.48 40.28 8.74
N ASN A 166 18.56 40.89 9.23
CA ASN A 166 19.34 40.33 10.34
C ASN A 166 18.51 40.18 11.63
N GLN A 167 17.48 41.02 11.82
CA GLN A 167 16.60 40.96 12.98
C GLN A 167 15.75 39.69 12.97
N TYR A 168 15.15 39.36 11.82
CA TYR A 168 14.40 38.10 11.67
C TYR A 168 15.29 36.89 11.92
N LYS A 169 16.50 36.90 11.34
CA LYS A 169 17.49 35.83 11.55
C LYS A 169 17.92 35.69 13.01
N PHE A 170 18.03 36.80 13.74
CA PHE A 170 18.29 36.78 15.18
C PHE A 170 17.16 36.10 15.95
N TYR A 171 15.90 36.40 15.62
CA TYR A 171 14.75 35.74 16.25
C TYR A 171 14.64 34.25 15.91
N LEU A 172 14.90 33.85 14.67
CA LEU A 172 14.96 32.43 14.31
C LEU A 172 15.99 31.66 15.16
N LYS A 173 17.17 32.24 15.37
CA LYS A 173 18.22 31.61 16.19
C LYS A 173 17.80 31.40 17.64
N GLN A 174 16.90 32.22 18.18
CA GLN A 174 16.37 32.01 19.53
C GLN A 174 15.52 30.75 19.60
N LEU A 175 14.78 30.41 18.53
CA LEU A 175 13.96 29.19 18.45
C LEU A 175 14.78 27.90 18.29
N CYS A 176 16.09 27.98 18.10
CA CYS A 176 16.97 26.81 17.99
C CYS A 176 17.25 26.11 19.34
N VAL A 177 16.65 26.57 20.45
CA VAL A 177 16.88 26.03 21.80
C VAL A 177 15.63 25.27 22.28
N SER A 178 15.82 24.14 22.96
CA SER A 178 14.73 23.24 23.38
C SER A 178 13.81 23.82 24.47
N ASN A 179 14.37 24.57 25.44
CA ASN A 179 13.61 25.15 26.54
C ASN A 179 13.46 26.67 26.35
N LEU A 180 12.34 27.08 25.77
CA LEU A 180 12.02 28.49 25.52
C LEU A 180 11.18 29.08 26.66
N PRO A 181 11.63 30.13 27.34
CA PRO A 181 10.79 30.85 28.28
C PRO A 181 9.73 31.67 27.53
N GLN A 182 8.57 31.89 28.14
CA GLN A 182 7.49 32.72 27.54
C GLN A 182 7.95 34.14 27.18
N SER A 183 9.00 34.65 27.83
CA SER A 183 9.61 35.95 27.52
C SER A 183 10.23 36.05 26.11
N VAL A 184 10.39 34.93 25.39
CA VAL A 184 10.87 34.90 24.00
C VAL A 184 9.76 35.26 22.98
N PHE A 185 8.49 35.31 23.39
CA PHE A 185 7.38 35.60 22.48
C PHE A 185 6.80 37.00 22.72
N THR A 186 7.65 38.03 22.61
CA THR A 186 7.16 39.43 22.59
C THR A 186 6.27 39.67 21.37
N ALA A 187 5.40 40.68 21.40
CA ALA A 187 4.53 40.97 20.27
C ALA A 187 5.33 41.32 19.00
N LYS A 188 6.51 41.95 19.17
CA LYS A 188 7.44 42.23 18.08
C LYS A 188 8.00 40.94 17.47
N GLN A 189 8.44 40.00 18.28
CA GLN A 189 8.93 38.69 17.80
C GLN A 189 7.83 37.91 17.07
N ASN A 190 6.61 37.91 17.61
CA ASN A 190 5.46 37.28 16.95
C ASN A 190 5.13 37.96 15.61
N PHE A 191 5.12 39.29 15.53
CA PHE A 191 4.91 39.99 14.24
C PHE A 191 5.91 39.52 13.17
N TYR A 192 7.19 39.46 13.53
CA TYR A 192 8.24 38.98 12.64
C TYR A 192 8.03 37.51 12.26
N MET A 193 8.02 36.60 13.23
CA MET A 193 8.06 35.15 12.98
C MET A 193 6.74 34.55 12.50
N LYS A 194 5.61 35.13 12.91
CA LYS A 194 4.26 34.62 12.63
C LYS A 194 3.62 35.40 11.50
N THR A 195 3.36 36.69 11.68
CA THR A 195 2.56 37.50 10.74
C THR A 195 3.28 37.67 9.40
N CYS A 196 4.57 38.02 9.40
CA CYS A 196 5.31 38.14 8.14
C CYS A 196 5.40 36.80 7.40
N SER A 197 5.72 35.72 8.12
CA SER A 197 5.78 34.36 7.54
C SER A 197 4.44 33.89 7.00
N PHE A 198 3.33 34.19 7.69
CA PHE A 198 2.00 33.82 7.22
C PHE A 198 1.63 34.55 5.94
N SER A 199 1.82 35.87 5.91
CA SER A 199 1.48 36.70 4.74
C SER A 199 2.24 36.24 3.49
N LEU A 200 3.56 36.05 3.64
CA LEU A 200 4.41 35.56 2.57
C LEU A 200 4.07 34.13 2.15
N ASN A 201 3.81 33.21 3.08
CA ASN A 201 3.39 31.84 2.74
C ASN A 201 2.19 31.83 1.77
N VAL A 202 1.13 32.58 2.12
CA VAL A 202 -0.08 32.64 1.28
C VAL A 202 0.20 33.28 -0.08
N TYR A 203 1.03 34.32 -0.10
CA TYR A 203 1.41 35.02 -1.32
C TYR A 203 2.19 34.09 -2.27
N LEU A 204 3.19 33.38 -1.75
CA LEU A 204 4.08 32.50 -2.52
C LEU A 204 3.32 31.35 -3.19
N TRP A 205 2.25 30.81 -2.59
CA TRP A 205 1.44 29.75 -3.20
C TRP A 205 0.68 30.17 -4.47
N SER A 206 0.38 31.46 -4.64
CA SER A 206 -0.65 31.91 -5.58
C SER A 206 -0.13 32.21 -7.01
N LYS A 207 1.11 32.72 -7.18
CA LYS A 207 1.97 32.70 -8.41
C LYS A 207 3.29 33.46 -8.17
N SER A 208 4.35 33.14 -8.92
CA SER A 208 5.64 33.87 -8.92
C SER A 208 5.54 35.25 -9.59
N GLN A 209 5.45 36.31 -8.79
CA GLN A 209 5.54 37.70 -9.25
C GLN A 209 6.62 38.45 -8.47
N ASN A 210 6.87 39.71 -8.90
CA ASN A 210 7.97 40.63 -8.56
C ASN A 210 8.15 40.90 -7.06
N LEU A 211 8.48 39.86 -6.29
CA LEU A 211 9.17 40.01 -5.03
C LEU A 211 10.60 40.49 -5.30
N PRO A 212 11.19 41.26 -4.39
CA PRO A 212 12.58 41.70 -4.51
C PRO A 212 13.59 40.54 -4.39
N PHE A 213 13.12 39.34 -4.04
CA PHE A 213 13.94 38.15 -3.82
C PHE A 213 13.37 36.94 -4.58
N THR A 214 14.26 36.06 -4.99
CA THR A 214 13.96 34.77 -5.61
C THR A 214 13.70 33.66 -4.58
N SER A 215 13.11 32.54 -5.00
CA SER A 215 12.93 31.34 -4.17
C SER A 215 14.26 30.87 -3.58
N GLU A 216 15.30 30.84 -4.41
CA GLU A 216 16.65 30.45 -4.02
C GLU A 216 17.24 31.36 -2.92
N GLU A 217 17.09 32.68 -3.05
CA GLU A 217 17.61 33.64 -2.07
C GLU A 217 16.91 33.51 -0.70
N ILE A 218 15.58 33.35 -0.69
CA ILE A 218 14.83 33.15 0.55
C ILE A 218 15.25 31.84 1.22
N ILE A 219 15.32 30.74 0.47
CA ILE A 219 15.68 29.44 1.03
C ILE A 219 17.13 29.47 1.55
N LYS A 220 18.09 30.02 0.80
CA LYS A 220 19.50 30.16 1.27
C LYS A 220 19.61 30.97 2.55
N PHE A 221 18.78 32.00 2.70
CA PHE A 221 18.83 32.87 3.87
C PHE A 221 18.33 32.16 5.14
N LEU A 222 17.31 31.30 5.01
CA LEU A 222 16.54 30.71 6.10
C LEU A 222 16.90 29.25 6.42
N SER A 223 17.41 28.48 5.46
CA SER A 223 17.45 27.02 5.55
C SER A 223 18.23 26.47 6.74
N GLU A 224 19.39 27.04 7.06
CA GLU A 224 20.23 26.57 8.17
C GLU A 224 19.52 26.68 9.52
N ASP A 225 18.91 27.83 9.81
CA ASP A 225 18.21 28.08 11.06
C ASP A 225 16.91 27.27 11.11
N TYR A 226 16.17 27.20 10.00
CA TYR A 226 14.96 26.39 9.87
C TYR A 226 15.22 24.90 10.17
N SER A 227 16.24 24.31 9.54
CA SER A 227 16.57 22.89 9.74
C SER A 227 16.90 22.61 11.21
N LYS A 228 17.63 23.51 11.89
CA LYS A 228 17.90 23.38 13.34
C LYS A 228 16.62 23.50 14.19
N ILE A 229 15.75 24.47 13.89
CA ILE A 229 14.48 24.67 14.60
C ILE A 229 13.63 23.40 14.52
N ILE A 230 13.44 22.84 13.33
CA ILE A 230 12.60 21.66 13.15
C ILE A 230 13.17 20.45 13.86
N LEU A 231 14.49 20.24 13.78
CA LEU A 231 15.15 19.14 14.49
C LEU A 231 14.95 19.25 15.99
N VAL A 232 15.21 20.42 16.59
CA VAL A 232 15.10 20.63 18.04
C VAL A 232 13.65 20.61 18.52
N GLN A 233 12.79 21.41 17.89
CA GLN A 233 11.42 21.62 18.37
C GLN A 233 10.52 20.40 18.13
N SER A 234 10.83 19.54 17.15
CA SER A 234 10.09 18.28 16.96
C SER A 234 10.16 17.33 18.16
N TYR A 235 11.16 17.46 19.04
CA TYR A 235 11.28 16.68 20.28
C TYR A 235 10.58 17.33 21.49
N THR A 236 10.14 18.59 21.38
CA THR A 236 9.57 19.36 22.49
C THR A 236 8.09 19.70 22.29
N VAL A 237 7.45 19.09 21.28
CA VAL A 237 6.07 19.39 20.85
C VAL A 237 5.04 19.36 21.99
N GLU A 238 5.26 18.51 23.00
CA GLU A 238 4.40 18.40 24.19
C GLU A 238 4.41 19.65 25.08
N SER A 239 5.48 20.43 25.03
CA SER A 239 5.71 21.62 25.87
C SER A 239 5.44 22.94 25.15
N TRP A 240 4.96 22.91 23.91
CA TRP A 240 4.77 24.13 23.14
C TRP A 240 3.67 25.03 23.73
N SER A 241 3.95 26.33 23.79
CA SER A 241 2.92 27.34 24.00
C SER A 241 2.17 27.62 22.68
N ASN A 242 1.04 28.33 22.76
CA ASN A 242 0.27 28.73 21.58
C ASN A 242 1.10 29.62 20.64
N GLU A 243 1.94 30.49 21.20
CA GLU A 243 2.81 31.39 20.44
C GLU A 243 3.89 30.61 19.68
N LEU A 244 4.51 29.63 20.34
CA LEU A 244 5.51 28.76 19.69
C LEU A 244 4.88 27.92 18.57
N LEU A 245 3.71 27.33 18.83
CA LEU A 245 2.95 26.59 17.83
C LEU A 245 2.67 27.46 16.60
N SER A 246 2.16 28.68 16.80
CA SER A 246 1.86 29.60 15.70
C SER A 246 3.11 29.98 14.91
N CYS A 247 4.21 30.33 15.58
CA CYS A 247 5.48 30.63 14.92
C CYS A 247 5.98 29.45 14.06
N ILE A 248 6.04 28.24 14.64
CA ILE A 248 6.55 27.06 13.91
C ILE A 248 5.64 26.71 12.72
N ALA A 249 4.32 26.74 12.90
CA ALA A 249 3.36 26.46 11.83
C ALA A 249 3.58 27.36 10.61
N HIS A 250 3.73 28.67 10.84
CA HIS A 250 3.90 29.63 9.76
C HIS A 250 5.33 29.65 9.17
N ILE A 251 6.37 29.34 9.96
CA ILE A 251 7.74 29.15 9.45
C ILE A 251 7.80 27.91 8.54
N ILE A 252 7.21 26.77 8.94
CA ILE A 252 7.11 25.57 8.08
C ILE A 252 6.35 25.90 6.80
N GLY A 253 5.22 26.61 6.91
CA GLY A 253 4.44 27.06 5.77
C GLY A 253 5.24 27.95 4.81
N LEU A 254 6.01 28.89 5.32
CA LEU A 254 6.90 29.75 4.53
C LEU A 254 7.96 28.93 3.78
N MET A 255 8.62 27.99 4.46
CA MET A 255 9.64 27.16 3.82
C MET A 255 9.03 26.24 2.75
N CYS A 256 7.87 25.64 3.05
CA CYS A 256 7.13 24.82 2.10
C CYS A 256 6.71 25.64 0.86
N SER A 257 6.05 26.78 1.05
CA SER A 257 5.61 27.64 -0.05
C SER A 257 6.78 28.22 -0.87
N SER A 258 7.94 28.44 -0.26
CA SER A 258 9.17 28.84 -0.98
C SER A 258 9.68 27.74 -1.90
N CYS A 259 9.58 26.47 -1.49
CA CYS A 259 9.96 25.31 -2.31
C CYS A 259 8.96 25.02 -3.43
N TRP A 260 7.66 25.22 -3.19
CA TRP A 260 6.57 25.03 -4.16
C TRP A 260 5.99 26.35 -4.66
N TRP A 261 6.86 27.31 -4.93
CA TRP A 261 6.48 28.67 -5.31
C TRP A 261 5.51 28.66 -6.50
N GLY A 262 4.34 29.27 -6.33
CA GLY A 262 3.31 29.43 -7.34
C GLY A 262 2.64 28.11 -7.74
N GLY A 263 2.74 27.08 -6.90
CA GLY A 263 2.27 25.73 -7.21
C GLY A 263 3.05 25.06 -8.34
N GLN A 264 4.28 25.54 -8.62
CA GLN A 264 5.16 24.96 -9.63
C GLN A 264 5.81 23.66 -9.13
N LYS A 265 6.63 23.04 -9.99
CA LYS A 265 7.50 21.93 -9.58
C LYS A 265 8.38 22.37 -8.40
N PRO A 266 8.68 21.46 -7.47
CA PRO A 266 9.55 21.77 -6.33
C PRO A 266 10.90 22.31 -6.79
N GLN A 267 11.40 23.33 -6.11
CA GLN A 267 12.68 23.99 -6.38
C GLN A 267 13.52 24.09 -5.11
N HIS A 268 14.85 23.97 -5.27
CA HIS A 268 15.85 24.33 -4.25
C HIS A 268 15.75 23.62 -2.91
N ILE A 269 15.09 22.46 -2.85
CA ILE A 269 14.92 21.67 -1.62
C ILE A 269 16.28 21.13 -1.14
N GLU A 270 17.21 20.88 -2.06
CA GLU A 270 18.59 20.51 -1.78
C GLU A 270 19.35 21.55 -0.92
N LEU A 271 18.88 22.80 -0.87
CA LEU A 271 19.45 23.85 -0.03
C LEU A 271 18.97 23.77 1.43
N ILE A 272 17.88 23.03 1.69
CA ILE A 272 17.37 22.73 3.03
C ILE A 272 18.07 21.49 3.59
N VAL A 273 18.28 20.48 2.73
CA VAL A 273 18.85 19.19 3.07
C VAL A 273 20.03 18.86 2.15
N SER A 274 21.24 19.11 2.64
CA SER A 274 22.47 19.03 1.84
C SER A 274 23.01 17.60 1.64
N SER A 275 22.54 16.63 2.43
CA SER A 275 22.96 15.22 2.38
C SER A 275 21.78 14.25 2.58
N LYS A 276 21.97 12.98 2.19
CA LYS A 276 20.93 11.94 2.40
C LYS A 276 20.55 11.79 3.88
N ASP A 277 21.51 11.89 4.79
CA ASP A 277 21.23 11.77 6.23
C ASP A 277 20.34 12.91 6.72
N THR A 278 20.62 14.15 6.29
CA THR A 278 19.79 15.31 6.62
C THR A 278 18.37 15.25 6.04
N VAL A 279 18.18 14.55 4.91
CA VAL A 279 16.83 14.28 4.36
C VAL A 279 16.02 13.44 5.34
N TYR A 280 16.61 12.34 5.84
CA TYR A 280 15.93 11.48 6.81
C TYR A 280 15.65 12.21 8.12
N GLU A 281 16.61 12.97 8.65
CA GLU A 281 16.42 13.73 9.90
C GLU A 281 15.25 14.73 9.80
N HIS A 282 15.16 15.46 8.68
CA HIS A 282 14.08 16.42 8.42
C HIS A 282 12.72 15.72 8.28
N ILE A 283 12.66 14.63 7.51
CA ILE A 283 11.46 13.79 7.36
C ILE A 283 10.99 13.25 8.70
N PHE A 284 11.89 12.70 9.52
CA PHE A 284 11.54 12.18 10.84
C PHE A 284 11.06 13.27 11.79
N ALA A 285 11.61 14.48 11.70
CA ALA A 285 11.12 15.62 12.46
C ALA A 285 9.70 16.02 12.07
N LEU A 286 9.38 16.08 10.77
CA LEU A 286 8.01 16.32 10.30
C LEU A 286 7.05 15.19 10.71
N ILE A 287 7.48 13.93 10.63
CA ILE A 287 6.69 12.78 11.11
C ILE A 287 6.38 12.93 12.60
N ARG A 288 7.35 13.34 13.44
CA ARG A 288 7.11 13.59 14.88
C ARG A 288 6.01 14.64 15.09
N LEU A 289 6.08 15.76 14.37
CA LEU A 289 5.06 16.82 14.46
C LEU A 289 3.67 16.31 14.07
N VAL A 290 3.58 15.63 12.92
CA VAL A 290 2.31 15.08 12.40
C VAL A 290 1.80 13.92 13.27
N SER A 291 2.67 13.22 14.00
CA SER A 291 2.28 12.11 14.88
C SER A 291 1.66 12.54 16.21
N TYR A 292 1.79 13.83 16.59
CA TYR A 292 1.31 14.31 17.88
C TYR A 292 -0.23 14.37 17.93
N GLN A 293 -0.83 13.35 18.55
CA GLN A 293 -2.28 13.12 18.58
C GLN A 293 -3.13 14.33 19.02
N PRO A 294 -2.74 15.14 20.02
CA PRO A 294 -3.54 16.29 20.43
C PRO A 294 -3.78 17.32 19.31
N PHE A 295 -2.91 17.39 18.30
CA PHE A 295 -3.17 18.24 17.13
C PHE A 295 -4.30 17.70 16.26
N HIS A 296 -4.51 16.39 16.18
CA HIS A 296 -5.54 15.77 15.34
C HIS A 296 -6.95 16.15 15.81
N GLU A 297 -7.16 16.15 17.12
CA GLU A 297 -8.45 16.50 17.75
C GLU A 297 -8.79 17.99 17.61
N ARG A 298 -7.77 18.85 17.45
CA ARG A 298 -7.92 20.29 17.32
C ARG A 298 -7.96 20.78 15.87
N ILE A 299 -7.96 19.89 14.88
CA ILE A 299 -8.12 20.29 13.47
C ILE A 299 -9.53 20.87 13.26
N SER A 300 -9.58 22.14 12.87
CA SER A 300 -10.82 22.85 12.55
C SER A 300 -11.27 22.56 11.12
N ALA A 301 -12.57 22.61 10.88
CA ALA A 301 -13.14 22.45 9.53
C ALA A 301 -12.75 23.60 8.58
N GLN A 302 -12.14 24.65 9.12
CA GLN A 302 -11.71 25.84 8.42
C GLN A 302 -10.25 26.19 8.80
N PHE A 303 -9.52 26.78 7.86
CA PHE A 303 -8.11 27.12 8.04
C PHE A 303 -7.96 28.40 8.87
N TYR A 304 -8.09 28.32 10.20
CA TYR A 304 -7.99 29.49 11.08
C TYR A 304 -7.20 29.27 12.37
N ASN A 305 -6.99 28.02 12.79
CA ASN A 305 -6.15 27.75 13.95
C ASN A 305 -4.80 27.18 13.53
N ASP A 306 -3.80 27.47 14.36
CA ASP A 306 -2.41 27.15 14.10
C ASP A 306 -2.17 25.65 13.96
N GLU A 307 -2.93 24.78 14.65
CA GLU A 307 -2.82 23.33 14.47
C GLU A 307 -3.22 22.90 13.05
N THR A 308 -4.29 23.47 12.50
CA THR A 308 -4.70 23.16 11.12
C THR A 308 -3.64 23.62 10.13
N VAL A 309 -3.04 24.80 10.35
CA VAL A 309 -1.93 25.32 9.54
C VAL A 309 -0.73 24.39 9.61
N LEU A 310 -0.34 24.00 10.82
CA LEU A 310 0.80 23.12 11.06
C LEU A 310 0.60 21.77 10.36
N MET A 311 -0.55 21.14 10.56
CA MET A 311 -0.86 19.83 9.99
C MET A 311 -0.91 19.88 8.46
N ASP A 312 -1.60 20.88 7.88
CA ASP A 312 -1.70 21.03 6.41
C ASP A 312 -0.32 21.27 5.78
N THR A 313 0.46 22.21 6.31
CA THR A 313 1.78 22.56 5.76
C THR A 313 2.81 21.45 5.97
N SER A 314 2.83 20.81 7.14
CA SER A 314 3.75 19.70 7.44
C SER A 314 3.46 18.48 6.58
N LEU A 315 2.18 18.14 6.37
CA LEU A 315 1.79 17.01 5.52
C LEU A 315 2.15 17.26 4.04
N ILE A 316 1.88 18.46 3.52
CA ILE A 316 2.24 18.80 2.13
C ILE A 316 3.75 18.77 1.95
N PHE A 317 4.50 19.32 2.90
CA PHE A 317 5.97 19.32 2.83
C PHE A 317 6.51 17.90 2.92
N LEU A 318 6.05 17.10 3.88
CA LEU A 318 6.45 15.70 4.03
C LEU A 318 6.12 14.89 2.78
N PHE A 319 4.91 15.02 2.24
CA PHE A 319 4.49 14.30 1.04
C PHE A 319 5.36 14.68 -0.16
N GLY A 320 5.58 15.98 -0.37
CA GLY A 320 6.43 16.48 -1.44
C GLY A 320 7.89 16.01 -1.33
N MET A 321 8.45 15.95 -0.12
CA MET A 321 9.80 15.44 0.13
C MET A 321 9.92 13.95 -0.21
N VAL A 322 8.95 13.14 0.22
CA VAL A 322 8.94 11.70 -0.06
C VAL A 322 8.88 11.43 -1.57
N GLN A 323 8.07 12.20 -2.32
CA GLN A 323 7.99 12.11 -3.78
C GLN A 323 9.31 12.45 -4.48
N ILE A 324 10.01 13.48 -4.02
CA ILE A 324 11.25 13.96 -4.66
C ILE A 324 12.42 13.02 -4.43
N TYR A 325 12.54 12.51 -3.21
CA TYR A 325 13.63 11.62 -2.81
C TYR A 325 13.32 10.13 -3.01
N ASP A 326 12.13 9.81 -3.55
CA ASP A 326 11.69 8.44 -3.87
C ASP A 326 11.76 7.51 -2.64
N LEU A 327 11.22 8.00 -1.52
CA LEU A 327 11.31 7.34 -0.22
C LEU A 327 10.06 6.53 0.14
N ASP A 328 9.15 6.31 -0.81
CA ASP A 328 7.88 5.59 -0.64
C ASP A 328 8.09 4.23 0.07
N CYS A 329 8.94 3.36 -0.49
CA CYS A 329 9.30 2.07 0.10
C CYS A 329 9.96 2.16 1.49
N PHE A 330 10.78 3.20 1.74
CA PHE A 330 11.41 3.39 3.05
C PHE A 330 10.35 3.75 4.09
N ILE A 331 9.49 4.70 3.77
CA ILE A 331 8.41 5.16 4.65
C ILE A 331 7.43 4.02 4.94
N SER A 332 7.03 3.27 3.92
CA SER A 332 6.06 2.18 4.06
C SER A 332 6.57 0.99 4.87
N SER A 333 7.89 0.72 4.83
CA SER A 333 8.49 -0.44 5.49
C SER A 333 9.14 -0.14 6.85
N GLN A 334 9.60 1.10 7.08
CA GLN A 334 10.40 1.45 8.27
C GLN A 334 9.71 2.43 9.23
N THR A 335 8.50 2.92 8.93
CA THR A 335 7.83 3.93 9.76
C THR A 335 6.39 3.56 10.10
N ASN A 336 5.86 4.15 11.17
CA ASN A 336 4.44 4.05 11.54
C ASN A 336 3.55 5.10 10.82
N LEU A 337 4.10 5.80 9.83
CA LEU A 337 3.40 6.89 9.15
C LEU A 337 2.07 6.46 8.50
N PRO A 338 1.94 5.27 7.86
CA PRO A 338 0.65 4.87 7.30
C PRO A 338 -0.49 4.81 8.33
N ALA A 339 -0.23 4.32 9.56
CA ALA A 339 -1.25 4.29 10.60
C ALA A 339 -1.63 5.70 11.06
N ILE A 340 -0.65 6.60 11.15
CA ILE A 340 -0.86 8.01 11.53
C ILE A 340 -1.69 8.73 10.45
N LEU A 341 -1.32 8.59 9.17
CA LEU A 341 -2.05 9.18 8.05
C LEU A 341 -3.49 8.66 7.97
N TRP A 342 -3.70 7.37 8.24
CA TRP A 342 -5.03 6.79 8.31
C TRP A 342 -5.86 7.45 9.41
N SER A 343 -5.30 7.58 10.62
CA SER A 343 -5.97 8.27 11.73
C SER A 343 -6.37 9.69 11.34
N ILE A 344 -5.42 10.47 10.80
CA ILE A 344 -5.67 11.87 10.37
C ILE A 344 -6.75 11.94 9.29
N ALA A 345 -6.74 11.03 8.32
CA ALA A 345 -7.71 11.03 7.22
C ALA A 345 -9.16 10.74 7.70
N GLN A 346 -9.30 9.95 8.78
CA GLN A 346 -10.60 9.65 9.39
C GLN A 346 -11.09 10.74 10.35
N THR A 347 -10.20 11.32 11.15
CA THR A 347 -10.59 12.25 12.23
C THR A 347 -10.65 13.71 11.78
N SER A 348 -9.86 14.10 10.79
CA SER A 348 -9.77 15.49 10.36
C SER A 348 -11.11 15.99 9.81
N SER A 349 -11.52 17.18 10.25
CA SER A 349 -12.69 17.89 9.73
C SER A 349 -12.36 18.74 8.49
N TYR A 350 -11.08 18.83 8.11
CA TYR A 350 -10.59 19.66 7.00
C TYR A 350 -10.28 18.83 5.75
N ASP A 351 -11.07 19.03 4.69
CA ASP A 351 -11.03 18.21 3.47
C ASP A 351 -9.66 18.20 2.76
N ARG A 352 -8.88 19.29 2.82
CA ARG A 352 -7.55 19.34 2.19
C ARG A 352 -6.54 18.44 2.91
N ILE A 353 -6.54 18.44 4.24
CA ILE A 353 -5.71 17.53 5.05
C ILE A 353 -6.11 16.09 4.77
N ARG A 354 -7.42 15.78 4.73
CA ARG A 354 -7.90 14.43 4.39
C ARG A 354 -7.46 13.99 2.99
N ALA A 355 -7.61 14.87 2.00
CA ALA A 355 -7.19 14.59 0.62
C ALA A 355 -5.68 14.38 0.51
N CYS A 356 -4.88 15.18 1.22
CA CYS A 356 -3.43 14.98 1.29
C CYS A 356 -3.08 13.66 1.98
N ALA A 357 -3.70 13.34 3.12
CA ALA A 357 -3.43 12.11 3.86
C ALA A 357 -3.83 10.85 3.06
N TYR A 358 -5.00 10.83 2.42
CA TYR A 358 -5.40 9.71 1.55
C TYR A 358 -4.54 9.61 0.29
N GLY A 359 -4.21 10.75 -0.34
CA GLY A 359 -3.30 10.77 -1.49
C GLY A 359 -1.90 10.29 -1.13
N PHE A 360 -1.45 10.55 0.10
CA PHE A 360 -0.16 10.07 0.58
C PHE A 360 -0.21 8.58 0.94
N LEU A 361 -1.26 8.11 1.62
CA LEU A 361 -1.49 6.68 1.87
C LEU A 361 -1.50 5.86 0.59
N ALA A 362 -2.19 6.35 -0.42
CA ALA A 362 -2.23 5.76 -1.75
C ALA A 362 -0.86 5.54 -2.39
N GLU A 363 0.05 6.48 -2.12
CA GLU A 363 1.36 6.51 -2.74
C GLU A 363 2.41 5.75 -1.92
N ILE A 364 2.18 5.48 -0.65
CA ILE A 364 3.14 4.68 0.15
C ILE A 364 2.69 3.24 0.35
N LEU A 365 1.37 2.97 0.29
CA LEU A 365 0.86 1.64 0.56
C LEU A 365 0.94 0.76 -0.67
N SER A 366 1.48 -0.43 -0.46
CA SER A 366 1.47 -1.49 -1.45
C SER A 366 0.05 -2.03 -1.65
N ASP A 367 -0.20 -2.66 -2.80
CA ASP A 367 -1.51 -3.21 -3.15
C ASP A 367 -1.97 -4.27 -2.13
N LYS A 368 -1.02 -5.04 -1.59
CA LYS A 368 -1.25 -5.96 -0.48
C LYS A 368 -1.70 -5.24 0.79
N GLN A 369 -1.02 -4.16 1.17
CA GLN A 369 -1.33 -3.40 2.38
C GLN A 369 -2.71 -2.71 2.27
N LEU A 370 -3.07 -2.19 1.10
CA LEU A 370 -4.41 -1.66 0.83
C LEU A 370 -5.51 -2.69 1.08
N LYS A 371 -5.32 -3.94 0.61
CA LYS A 371 -6.27 -5.06 0.85
C LYS A 371 -6.36 -5.44 2.33
N GLU A 372 -5.23 -5.51 3.03
CA GLU A 372 -5.18 -5.89 4.44
C GLU A 372 -5.87 -4.86 5.34
N LEU A 373 -5.67 -3.58 5.06
CA LEU A 373 -6.27 -2.48 5.83
C LEU A 373 -7.74 -2.23 5.47
N LYS A 374 -8.23 -2.75 4.33
CA LYS A 374 -9.60 -2.55 3.82
C LYS A 374 -10.00 -1.07 3.69
N ILE A 375 -9.06 -0.24 3.25
CA ILE A 375 -9.26 1.22 3.19
C ILE A 375 -9.62 1.74 1.81
N SER A 376 -9.54 0.90 0.77
CA SER A 376 -9.77 1.28 -0.63
C SER A 376 -11.16 1.88 -0.85
N ASP A 377 -12.19 1.35 -0.17
CA ASP A 377 -13.56 1.83 -0.29
C ASP A 377 -13.69 3.26 0.27
N ASN A 378 -13.16 3.51 1.47
CA ASN A 378 -13.16 4.85 2.08
C ASN A 378 -12.39 5.88 1.24
N ILE A 379 -11.24 5.49 0.68
CA ILE A 379 -10.43 6.36 -0.19
C ILE A 379 -11.23 6.72 -1.45
N CYS A 380 -11.76 5.72 -2.14
CA CYS A 380 -12.53 5.93 -3.38
C CYS A 380 -13.81 6.73 -3.13
N GLU A 381 -14.57 6.42 -2.07
CA GLU A 381 -15.80 7.14 -1.73
C GLU A 381 -15.51 8.62 -1.45
N PHE A 382 -14.52 8.90 -0.61
CA PHE A 382 -14.12 10.28 -0.31
C PHE A 382 -13.63 11.01 -1.57
N PHE A 383 -12.79 10.35 -2.38
CA PHE A 383 -12.25 10.94 -3.59
C PHE A 383 -13.36 11.30 -4.59
N PHE A 384 -14.24 10.34 -4.90
CA PHE A 384 -15.34 10.56 -5.83
C PHE A 384 -16.30 11.62 -5.33
N HIS A 385 -16.60 11.63 -4.02
CA HIS A 385 -17.41 12.68 -3.42
C HIS A 385 -16.82 14.07 -3.70
N ILE A 386 -15.54 14.29 -3.37
CA ILE A 386 -14.91 15.60 -3.59
C ILE A 386 -14.78 15.93 -5.08
N LEU A 387 -14.44 14.96 -5.93
CA LEU A 387 -14.32 15.17 -7.36
C LEU A 387 -15.65 15.58 -8.00
N GLU A 388 -16.75 14.94 -7.61
CA GLU A 388 -18.10 15.31 -8.08
C GLU A 388 -18.51 16.68 -7.58
N GLN A 389 -18.24 17.00 -6.31
CA GLN A 389 -18.51 18.34 -5.78
C GLN A 389 -17.71 19.41 -6.54
N ALA A 390 -16.42 19.15 -6.81
CA ALA A 390 -15.57 20.05 -7.57
C ALA A 390 -16.05 20.18 -9.03
N TRP A 391 -16.47 19.08 -9.66
CA TRP A 391 -16.95 19.05 -11.04
C TRP A 391 -18.25 19.83 -11.22
N ASN A 392 -19.17 19.72 -10.26
CA ASN A 392 -20.46 20.41 -10.29
C ASN A 392 -20.36 21.88 -9.86
N HIS A 393 -19.27 22.28 -9.18
CA HIS A 393 -19.08 23.66 -8.76
C HIS A 393 -18.75 24.57 -9.96
N PRO A 394 -19.34 25.78 -10.07
CA PRO A 394 -19.08 26.70 -11.20
C PRO A 394 -17.59 27.02 -11.42
N THR A 395 -16.82 27.11 -10.34
CA THR A 395 -15.37 27.41 -10.41
C THR A 395 -14.50 26.18 -10.67
N LYS A 396 -15.07 24.98 -10.81
CA LYS A 396 -14.35 23.70 -10.95
C LYS A 396 -13.35 23.42 -9.82
N LYS A 397 -13.70 23.83 -8.60
CA LYS A 397 -12.90 23.67 -7.36
C LYS A 397 -13.83 23.32 -6.20
N TRP A 398 -13.38 22.46 -5.28
CA TRP A 398 -14.06 22.19 -4.00
C TRP A 398 -13.18 22.63 -2.83
N LYS A 399 -13.63 23.61 -2.03
CA LYS A 399 -12.87 24.14 -0.88
C LYS A 399 -11.38 24.37 -1.19
N LYS A 400 -11.08 25.00 -2.33
CA LYS A 400 -9.74 25.28 -2.91
C LYS A 400 -9.02 24.11 -3.58
N ILE A 401 -9.49 22.89 -3.41
CA ILE A 401 -8.95 21.72 -4.09
C ILE A 401 -9.40 21.78 -5.55
N THR A 402 -8.43 21.83 -6.47
CA THR A 402 -8.68 21.89 -7.91
C THR A 402 -8.84 20.49 -8.48
N ILE A 403 -9.60 20.35 -9.57
CA ILE A 403 -9.72 19.06 -10.27
C ILE A 403 -8.35 18.51 -10.71
N PRO A 404 -7.42 19.30 -11.29
CA PRO A 404 -6.08 18.80 -11.60
C PRO A 404 -5.33 18.22 -10.40
N TYR A 405 -5.49 18.80 -9.20
CA TYR A 405 -4.88 18.26 -7.98
C TYR A 405 -5.47 16.91 -7.60
N LEU A 406 -6.80 16.76 -7.68
CA LEU A 406 -7.50 15.51 -7.43
C LEU A 406 -7.08 14.43 -8.44
N LEU A 407 -7.11 14.74 -9.74
CA LEU A 407 -6.70 13.81 -10.78
C LEU A 407 -5.24 13.37 -10.61
N LYS A 408 -4.35 14.30 -10.23
CA LYS A 408 -2.94 13.95 -9.96
C LYS A 408 -2.82 12.97 -8.80
N GLY A 409 -3.53 13.20 -7.69
CA GLY A 409 -3.53 12.28 -6.55
C GLY A 409 -4.12 10.90 -6.91
N TYR A 410 -5.16 10.89 -7.75
CA TYR A 410 -5.82 9.65 -8.15
C TYR A 410 -5.09 8.86 -9.23
N LEU A 411 -4.25 9.52 -10.03
CA LEU A 411 -3.40 8.84 -11.00
C LEU A 411 -2.48 7.84 -10.30
N SER A 412 -1.81 8.26 -9.21
CA SER A 412 -0.99 7.35 -8.38
C SER A 412 -1.81 6.18 -7.84
N LEU A 413 -3.03 6.45 -7.35
CA LEU A 413 -3.98 5.45 -6.86
C LEU A 413 -4.37 4.41 -7.92
N SER A 414 -4.62 4.86 -9.15
CA SER A 414 -5.18 4.04 -10.23
C SER A 414 -4.26 2.91 -10.70
N SER A 415 -2.97 2.96 -10.35
CA SER A 415 -2.00 1.89 -10.63
C SER A 415 -2.21 0.62 -9.77
N ASN A 416 -2.88 0.74 -8.62
CA ASN A 416 -3.15 -0.34 -7.68
C ASN A 416 -4.40 -1.16 -8.09
N ASP A 417 -4.27 -2.48 -8.19
CA ASP A 417 -5.35 -3.39 -8.60
C ASP A 417 -6.54 -3.33 -7.63
N THR A 418 -6.28 -3.10 -6.34
CA THR A 418 -7.33 -2.98 -5.32
C THR A 418 -8.22 -1.78 -5.58
N ILE A 419 -7.59 -0.64 -5.88
CA ILE A 419 -8.29 0.60 -6.23
C ILE A 419 -9.04 0.42 -7.54
N GLN A 420 -8.45 -0.22 -8.55
CA GLN A 420 -9.13 -0.49 -9.82
C GLN A 420 -10.42 -1.30 -9.59
N THR A 421 -10.39 -2.34 -8.76
CA THR A 421 -11.59 -3.13 -8.43
C THR A 421 -12.64 -2.32 -7.68
N THR A 422 -12.26 -1.55 -6.65
CA THR A 422 -13.22 -0.67 -5.95
C THR A 422 -13.83 0.36 -6.91
N THR A 423 -13.01 0.91 -7.81
CA THR A 423 -13.45 1.87 -8.84
C THR A 423 -14.45 1.24 -9.81
N ALA A 424 -14.18 0.02 -10.28
CA ALA A 424 -15.08 -0.72 -11.13
C ALA A 424 -16.46 -0.93 -10.46
N ASN A 425 -16.46 -1.27 -9.17
CA ASN A 425 -17.67 -1.49 -8.38
C ASN A 425 -18.47 -0.20 -8.12
N SER A 426 -17.79 0.96 -8.08
CA SER A 426 -18.43 2.26 -7.84
C SER A 426 -19.24 2.79 -9.02
N ASN A 427 -19.09 2.20 -10.23
CA ASN A 427 -19.69 2.66 -11.48
C ASN A 427 -19.40 4.14 -11.83
N LYS A 428 -18.29 4.71 -11.37
CA LYS A 428 -17.89 6.12 -11.60
C LYS A 428 -17.05 6.34 -12.86
N ILE A 429 -16.89 5.34 -13.73
CA ILE A 429 -16.10 5.46 -14.97
C ILE A 429 -16.64 6.54 -15.93
N SER A 430 -17.96 6.76 -15.96
CA SER A 430 -18.58 7.82 -16.77
C SER A 430 -18.04 9.21 -16.42
N LEU A 431 -17.80 9.49 -15.12
CA LEU A 431 -17.25 10.76 -14.67
C LEU A 431 -15.84 10.99 -15.24
N PHE A 432 -14.99 9.96 -15.29
CA PHE A 432 -13.66 10.08 -15.91
C PHE A 432 -13.75 10.30 -17.42
N ILE A 433 -14.70 9.67 -18.11
CA ILE A 433 -14.95 9.88 -19.54
C ILE A 433 -15.33 11.34 -19.83
N GLU A 434 -16.21 11.94 -19.01
CA GLU A 434 -16.56 13.37 -19.12
C GLU A 434 -15.37 14.28 -18.84
N LEU A 435 -14.57 13.94 -17.82
CA LEU A 435 -13.38 14.73 -17.46
C LEU A 435 -12.33 14.73 -18.56
N CYS A 436 -12.23 13.67 -19.38
CA CYS A 436 -11.33 13.62 -20.54
C CYS A 436 -11.59 14.74 -21.57
N ASP A 437 -12.78 15.35 -21.60
CA ASP A 437 -13.04 16.50 -22.48
C ASP A 437 -12.27 17.77 -22.07
N HIS A 438 -11.95 17.89 -20.77
CA HIS A 438 -11.39 19.12 -20.20
C HIS A 438 -9.98 18.91 -19.61
N TYR A 439 -9.66 17.68 -19.20
CA TYR A 439 -8.44 17.34 -18.50
C TYR A 439 -7.77 16.12 -19.15
N PRO A 440 -6.67 16.32 -19.92
CA PRO A 440 -5.95 15.23 -20.57
C PRO A 440 -5.48 14.12 -19.61
N MET A 441 -5.13 14.47 -18.38
CA MET A 441 -4.71 13.53 -17.31
C MET A 441 -5.76 12.46 -16.99
N ALA A 442 -7.04 12.71 -17.28
CA ALA A 442 -8.07 11.69 -17.13
C ALA A 442 -7.85 10.49 -18.07
N PHE A 443 -7.21 10.67 -19.23
CA PHE A 443 -6.84 9.57 -20.11
C PHE A 443 -5.77 8.66 -19.48
N ASP A 444 -4.78 9.21 -18.78
CA ASP A 444 -3.78 8.41 -18.06
C ASP A 444 -4.44 7.52 -16.98
N ILE A 445 -5.40 8.09 -16.25
CA ILE A 445 -6.19 7.36 -15.25
C ILE A 445 -7.01 6.26 -15.93
N ILE A 446 -7.72 6.56 -17.02
CA ILE A 446 -8.49 5.55 -17.76
C ILE A 446 -7.58 4.43 -18.27
N TRP A 447 -6.37 4.76 -18.73
CA TRP A 447 -5.42 3.74 -19.17
C TRP A 447 -4.99 2.84 -18.02
N ALA A 448 -4.58 3.40 -16.88
CA ALA A 448 -4.26 2.60 -15.69
C ALA A 448 -5.44 1.73 -15.24
N LEU A 449 -6.66 2.27 -15.24
CA LEU A 449 -7.88 1.55 -14.89
C LEU A 449 -8.24 0.45 -15.90
N SER A 450 -7.88 0.59 -17.17
CA SER A 450 -8.22 -0.36 -18.24
C SER A 450 -7.48 -1.70 -18.17
N PHE A 451 -6.54 -1.87 -17.24
CA PHE A 451 -5.99 -3.19 -16.93
C PHE A 451 -6.99 -4.09 -16.16
N ASN A 452 -8.09 -3.53 -15.65
CA ASN A 452 -9.16 -4.28 -15.03
C ASN A 452 -10.25 -4.68 -16.03
N SER A 453 -10.58 -5.98 -16.08
CA SER A 453 -11.52 -6.54 -17.06
C SER A 453 -12.97 -6.05 -16.92
N ILE A 454 -13.40 -5.64 -15.72
CA ILE A 454 -14.75 -5.07 -15.50
C ILE A 454 -14.81 -3.66 -16.10
N ILE A 455 -13.76 -2.86 -15.89
CA ILE A 455 -13.65 -1.50 -16.44
C ILE A 455 -13.58 -1.55 -17.96
N VAL A 456 -12.82 -2.49 -18.54
CA VAL A 456 -12.80 -2.72 -19.99
C VAL A 456 -14.19 -2.96 -20.54
N LYS A 457 -15.02 -3.79 -19.89
CA LYS A 457 -16.42 -4.03 -20.30
C LYS A 457 -17.28 -2.76 -20.21
N GLN A 458 -17.11 -1.95 -19.16
CA GLN A 458 -17.80 -0.67 -19.00
C GLN A 458 -17.41 0.32 -20.10
N LEU A 459 -16.11 0.46 -20.40
CA LEU A 459 -15.59 1.30 -21.49
C LEU A 459 -16.05 0.77 -22.87
N GLN A 460 -16.07 -0.55 -23.05
CA GLN A 460 -16.55 -1.19 -24.28
C GLN A 460 -18.05 -0.96 -24.53
N SER A 461 -18.85 -0.71 -23.48
CA SER A 461 -20.27 -0.39 -23.65
C SER A 461 -20.53 1.04 -24.15
N ASN A 462 -19.52 1.92 -24.10
CA ASN A 462 -19.64 3.32 -24.52
C ASN A 462 -19.07 3.55 -25.93
N GLU A 463 -19.91 3.42 -26.94
CA GLU A 463 -19.54 3.58 -28.37
C GLU A 463 -19.06 5.00 -28.72
N LEU A 464 -19.60 6.03 -28.06
CA LEU A 464 -19.17 7.42 -28.23
C LEU A 464 -17.71 7.60 -27.80
N PHE A 465 -17.35 7.02 -26.65
CA PHE A 465 -15.98 7.09 -26.14
C PHE A 465 -14.98 6.35 -27.04
N LYS A 466 -15.33 5.16 -27.56
CA LYS A 466 -14.47 4.44 -28.53
C LYS A 466 -14.22 5.25 -29.81
N THR A 467 -15.29 5.81 -30.37
CA THR A 467 -15.20 6.63 -31.59
C THR A 467 -14.28 7.82 -31.36
N LYS A 468 -14.41 8.46 -30.18
CA LYS A 468 -13.54 9.56 -29.76
C LYS A 468 -12.07 9.13 -29.63
N LEU A 469 -11.77 7.98 -29.04
CA LEU A 469 -10.40 7.46 -28.95
C LEU A 469 -9.77 7.27 -30.34
N VAL A 470 -10.50 6.67 -31.28
CA VAL A 470 -10.03 6.48 -32.66
C VAL A 470 -9.79 7.82 -33.36
N GLN A 471 -10.71 8.78 -33.21
CA GLN A 471 -10.54 10.13 -33.76
C GLN A 471 -9.30 10.83 -33.20
N ILE A 472 -9.11 10.83 -31.89
CA ILE A 472 -7.94 11.43 -31.23
C ILE A 472 -6.66 10.77 -31.74
N ASN A 473 -6.63 9.45 -31.87
CA ASN A 473 -5.45 8.73 -32.33
C ASN A 473 -5.00 9.18 -33.74
N HIS A 474 -5.94 9.41 -34.65
CA HIS A 474 -5.65 9.84 -36.02
C HIS A 474 -5.38 11.34 -36.16
N GLN A 475 -5.95 12.18 -35.27
CA GLN A 475 -5.92 13.64 -35.42
C GLN A 475 -4.91 14.35 -34.50
N THR A 476 -4.48 13.72 -33.41
CA THR A 476 -3.58 14.38 -32.44
C THR A 476 -2.16 14.51 -32.98
N ASN A 477 -1.53 15.68 -32.80
CA ASN A 477 -0.10 15.87 -33.06
C ASN A 477 0.75 15.66 -31.79
N ASP A 478 0.12 15.50 -30.62
CA ASP A 478 0.81 15.22 -29.37
C ASP A 478 1.14 13.72 -29.27
N GLU A 479 2.43 13.41 -29.33
CA GLU A 479 2.93 12.03 -29.26
C GLU A 479 2.56 11.33 -27.94
N ASN A 480 2.58 12.04 -26.81
CA ASN A 480 2.26 11.45 -25.52
C ASN A 480 0.78 11.08 -25.43
N MET A 481 -0.09 11.99 -25.88
CA MET A 481 -1.53 11.69 -25.96
C MET A 481 -1.82 10.55 -26.92
N ARG A 482 -1.12 10.48 -28.05
CA ARG A 482 -1.25 9.35 -28.98
C ARG A 482 -0.87 8.02 -28.33
N LYS A 483 0.23 8.00 -27.55
CA LYS A 483 0.69 6.80 -26.82
C LYS A 483 -0.36 6.33 -25.80
N ILE A 484 -0.90 7.25 -24.99
CA ILE A 484 -1.90 6.94 -23.97
C ILE A 484 -3.16 6.34 -24.63
N VAL A 485 -3.65 6.98 -25.68
CA VAL A 485 -4.85 6.53 -26.41
C VAL A 485 -4.62 5.16 -27.06
N ASN A 486 -3.44 4.92 -27.65
CA ASN A 486 -3.08 3.61 -28.18
C ASN A 486 -3.06 2.52 -27.08
N GLY A 487 -2.54 2.84 -25.90
CA GLY A 487 -2.56 1.93 -24.75
C GLY A 487 -3.98 1.58 -24.29
N ILE A 488 -4.89 2.55 -24.26
CA ILE A 488 -6.31 2.31 -23.94
C ILE A 488 -6.94 1.43 -25.03
N LEU A 489 -6.77 1.78 -26.30
CA LEU A 489 -7.33 1.04 -27.43
C LEU A 489 -6.82 -0.41 -27.45
N TRP A 490 -5.54 -0.63 -27.12
CA TRP A 490 -4.95 -1.95 -26.99
C TRP A 490 -5.69 -2.79 -25.95
N ASN A 491 -5.81 -2.27 -24.72
CA ASN A 491 -6.50 -2.97 -23.63
C ASN A 491 -7.98 -3.25 -23.98
N LEU A 492 -8.65 -2.34 -24.69
CA LEU A 492 -10.02 -2.52 -25.16
C LEU A 492 -10.15 -3.56 -26.29
N ASN A 493 -9.11 -3.74 -27.11
CA ASN A 493 -9.09 -4.61 -28.28
C ASN A 493 -8.43 -5.97 -28.03
N SER A 494 -8.02 -6.29 -26.80
CA SER A 494 -7.37 -7.54 -26.37
C SER A 494 -8.13 -8.85 -26.70
N ASN A 495 -9.32 -8.77 -27.31
CA ASN A 495 -10.04 -9.90 -27.91
C ASN A 495 -9.71 -10.14 -29.40
N ARG A 496 -8.76 -9.40 -29.99
CA ARG A 496 -8.27 -9.67 -31.35
C ARG A 496 -7.11 -10.68 -31.33
N GLU A 497 -7.39 -11.81 -31.99
CA GLU A 497 -6.47 -12.69 -32.72
C GLU A 497 -6.13 -14.07 -32.11
N GLU A 498 -7.10 -14.97 -32.28
CA GLU A 498 -6.91 -16.35 -32.78
C GLU A 498 -6.56 -16.39 -34.30
N ASN A 499 -6.15 -15.29 -34.94
CA ASN A 499 -6.05 -15.21 -36.40
C ASN A 499 -4.79 -14.51 -36.92
N ILE A 500 -3.59 -14.83 -36.41
CA ILE A 500 -2.34 -14.73 -37.19
C ILE A 500 -1.44 -15.91 -36.82
N LEU A 501 -1.67 -17.06 -37.45
CA LEU A 501 -0.64 -18.07 -37.70
C LEU A 501 -0.55 -18.28 -39.21
N SER A 502 -0.06 -17.25 -39.89
CA SER A 502 0.61 -17.41 -41.17
C SER A 502 2.11 -17.37 -40.91
N ASP A 503 2.79 -18.42 -41.36
CA ASP A 503 4.23 -18.54 -41.62
C ASP A 503 5.09 -17.31 -41.31
N ASN A 504 6.11 -17.49 -40.46
CA ASN A 504 7.49 -17.32 -40.90
C ASN A 504 8.50 -17.81 -39.86
N SER A 505 9.35 -18.72 -40.31
CA SER A 505 10.66 -19.09 -39.76
C SER A 505 11.67 -17.94 -39.89
N HIS A 506 11.35 -16.76 -39.34
CA HIS A 506 12.31 -15.67 -39.25
C HIS A 506 13.15 -15.79 -37.98
N GLU A 507 14.46 -15.69 -38.17
CA GLU A 507 15.46 -15.64 -37.10
C GLU A 507 15.18 -14.44 -36.19
N LYS A 508 15.05 -14.68 -34.88
CA LYS A 508 14.82 -13.61 -33.88
C LYS A 508 15.93 -12.55 -33.99
N LYS A 509 15.53 -11.28 -34.17
CA LYS A 509 16.44 -10.14 -34.38
C LYS A 509 17.25 -9.79 -33.13
N PHE A 510 16.65 -9.97 -31.95
CA PHE A 510 17.27 -9.66 -30.67
C PHE A 510 17.35 -10.90 -29.78
N ASP A 511 18.43 -10.98 -29.01
CA ASP A 511 18.61 -12.02 -28.01
C ASP A 511 17.95 -11.63 -26.69
N ILE A 512 18.00 -10.34 -26.34
CA ILE A 512 17.49 -9.79 -25.09
C ILE A 512 16.72 -8.50 -25.34
N MET A 513 15.57 -8.31 -24.70
CA MET A 513 14.95 -7.00 -24.50
C MET A 513 14.99 -6.64 -23.02
N ILE A 514 15.41 -5.41 -22.72
CA ILE A 514 15.43 -4.88 -21.35
C ILE A 514 14.20 -4.00 -21.15
N SER A 515 13.27 -4.47 -20.33
CA SER A 515 12.08 -3.74 -19.88
C SER A 515 12.39 -3.10 -18.53
N TYR A 516 12.30 -1.77 -18.43
CA TYR A 516 12.68 -1.02 -17.24
C TYR A 516 11.88 0.30 -17.13
N SER A 517 11.87 0.92 -15.94
CA SER A 517 11.36 2.29 -15.78
C SER A 517 12.49 3.31 -15.97
N HIS A 518 12.21 4.45 -16.60
CA HIS A 518 13.21 5.48 -16.88
C HIS A 518 14.03 5.95 -15.67
N LYS A 519 13.53 5.76 -14.44
CA LYS A 519 14.28 6.03 -13.20
C LYS A 519 15.52 5.14 -13.05
N GLU A 520 15.45 3.89 -13.51
CA GLU A 520 16.57 2.94 -13.49
C GLU A 520 17.44 2.99 -14.76
N LYS A 521 17.28 4.03 -15.59
CA LYS A 521 17.99 4.15 -16.89
C LYS A 521 19.50 4.02 -16.78
N GLN A 522 20.12 4.55 -15.72
CA GLN A 522 21.58 4.48 -15.57
C GLN A 522 22.09 3.05 -15.41
N ILE A 523 21.45 2.26 -14.54
CA ILE A 523 21.82 0.86 -14.30
C ILE A 523 21.49 0.02 -15.54
N CYS A 524 20.34 0.24 -16.18
CA CYS A 524 19.94 -0.49 -17.38
C CYS A 524 20.84 -0.17 -18.58
N LYS A 525 21.36 1.07 -18.68
CA LYS A 525 22.36 1.45 -19.68
C LYS A 525 23.68 0.73 -19.45
N GLN A 526 24.13 0.63 -18.19
CA GLN A 526 25.33 -0.13 -17.87
C GLN A 526 25.17 -1.62 -18.25
N LEU A 527 24.02 -2.22 -17.91
CA LEU A 527 23.69 -3.60 -18.32
C LEU A 527 23.70 -3.76 -19.85
N TYR A 528 23.11 -2.82 -20.59
CA TYR A 528 23.12 -2.81 -22.04
C TYR A 528 24.54 -2.75 -22.62
N GLU A 529 25.39 -1.85 -22.11
CA GLU A 529 26.77 -1.69 -22.61
C GLU A 529 27.61 -2.96 -22.36
N GLU A 530 27.52 -3.53 -21.15
CA GLU A 530 28.29 -4.73 -20.78
C GLU A 530 27.81 -5.98 -21.54
N LEU A 531 26.49 -6.20 -21.65
CA LEU A 531 25.95 -7.32 -22.42
C LEU A 531 26.21 -7.19 -23.93
N SER A 532 26.23 -5.97 -24.47
CA SER A 532 26.56 -5.71 -25.88
C SER A 532 28.04 -6.00 -26.17
N GLN A 533 28.94 -5.65 -25.25
CA GLN A 533 30.37 -6.00 -25.36
C GLN A 533 30.59 -7.52 -25.34
N LEU A 534 29.71 -8.26 -24.67
CA LEU A 534 29.72 -9.73 -24.64
C LEU A 534 29.07 -10.38 -25.87
N GLY A 535 28.59 -9.57 -26.82
CA GLY A 535 28.09 -10.03 -28.13
C GLY A 535 26.59 -10.34 -28.19
N TYR A 536 25.80 -9.98 -27.17
CA TYR A 536 24.34 -10.11 -27.23
C TYR A 536 23.72 -9.00 -28.08
N ARG A 537 22.72 -9.33 -28.92
CA ARG A 537 21.91 -8.32 -29.62
C ARG A 537 20.77 -7.89 -28.70
N ILE A 538 20.80 -6.65 -28.24
CA ILE A 538 19.90 -6.15 -27.19
C ILE A 538 18.98 -5.08 -27.76
N TRP A 539 17.70 -5.16 -27.42
CA TRP A 539 16.76 -4.07 -27.62
C TRP A 539 16.54 -3.30 -26.31
N ILE A 540 16.63 -1.96 -26.39
CA ILE A 540 16.32 -1.03 -25.31
C ILE A 540 15.75 0.28 -25.88
N ASP A 541 14.81 0.88 -25.17
CA ASP A 541 13.99 2.02 -25.63
C ASP A 541 14.78 3.26 -26.08
N PHE A 542 15.94 3.57 -25.49
CA PHE A 542 16.70 4.79 -25.82
C PHE A 542 17.59 4.67 -27.05
N ASP A 543 17.71 3.47 -27.64
CA ASP A 543 18.60 3.22 -28.78
C ASP A 543 17.85 3.17 -30.12
N GLN A 544 16.53 2.90 -30.13
CA GLN A 544 15.73 2.75 -31.36
C GLN A 544 14.23 3.11 -31.22
N MET A 545 13.89 4.37 -30.93
CA MET A 545 12.50 4.84 -31.04
C MET A 545 12.29 5.75 -32.26
N HIS A 546 11.88 5.16 -33.38
CA HIS A 546 11.29 5.87 -34.53
C HIS A 546 9.92 5.21 -34.83
N GLY A 547 8.80 5.95 -34.73
CA GLY A 547 7.46 5.45 -35.09
C GLY A 547 6.51 5.23 -33.90
N ASN A 548 5.46 4.41 -34.08
CA ASN A 548 4.45 4.11 -33.06
C ASN A 548 5.05 3.25 -31.94
N VAL A 549 5.12 3.79 -30.73
CA VAL A 549 5.78 3.15 -29.56
C VAL A 549 5.18 1.79 -29.22
N MET A 550 3.86 1.62 -29.35
CA MET A 550 3.24 0.32 -29.05
C MET A 550 3.57 -0.73 -30.11
N ASP A 551 3.65 -0.35 -31.38
CA ASP A 551 4.04 -1.26 -32.46
C ASP A 551 5.52 -1.63 -32.35
N ALA A 552 6.38 -0.67 -32.01
CA ALA A 552 7.80 -0.91 -31.74
C ALA A 552 8.03 -1.79 -30.50
N MET A 553 7.22 -1.62 -29.45
CA MET A 553 7.22 -2.46 -28.25
C MET A 553 6.79 -3.90 -28.58
N VAL A 554 5.71 -4.07 -29.34
CA VAL A 554 5.25 -5.40 -29.81
C VAL A 554 6.32 -6.04 -30.67
N GLU A 555 6.87 -5.31 -31.65
CA GLU A 555 7.94 -5.79 -32.51
C GLU A 555 9.17 -6.20 -31.68
N ALA A 556 9.56 -5.40 -30.70
CA ALA A 556 10.68 -5.71 -29.81
C ALA A 556 10.46 -6.97 -28.99
N ILE A 557 9.27 -7.13 -28.39
CA ILE A 557 8.92 -8.30 -27.58
C ILE A 557 8.87 -9.54 -28.48
N GLU A 558 8.21 -9.47 -29.63
CA GLU A 558 8.08 -10.59 -30.56
C GLU A 558 9.39 -10.93 -31.27
N GLN A 559 10.32 -9.98 -31.47
CA GLN A 559 11.62 -10.23 -32.08
C GLN A 559 12.72 -10.60 -31.07
N SER A 560 12.42 -10.58 -29.77
CA SER A 560 13.35 -10.97 -28.70
C SER A 560 13.17 -12.44 -28.29
N ARG A 561 14.28 -13.06 -27.85
CA ARG A 561 14.27 -14.43 -27.27
C ARG A 561 14.00 -14.43 -25.76
N THR A 562 14.52 -13.42 -25.07
CA THR A 562 14.45 -13.28 -23.61
C THR A 562 14.07 -11.85 -23.25
N ILE A 563 13.20 -11.68 -22.26
CA ILE A 563 12.80 -10.39 -21.70
C ILE A 563 13.37 -10.27 -20.29
N MET A 564 14.23 -9.26 -20.07
CA MET A 564 14.70 -8.88 -18.74
C MET A 564 13.73 -7.85 -18.15
N ILE A 565 13.09 -8.18 -17.03
CA ILE A 565 12.18 -7.30 -16.31
C ILE A 565 12.94 -6.68 -15.14
N CYS A 566 13.32 -5.40 -15.28
CA CYS A 566 14.02 -4.63 -14.26
C CYS A 566 13.02 -4.03 -13.26
N MET A 567 12.76 -4.78 -12.20
CA MET A 567 11.76 -4.52 -11.18
C MET A 567 12.20 -3.42 -10.21
N SER A 568 11.32 -2.44 -10.08
CA SER A 568 11.29 -1.37 -9.09
C SER A 568 9.83 -1.04 -8.80
N GLU A 569 9.56 -0.28 -7.74
CA GLU A 569 8.22 0.26 -7.48
C GLU A 569 7.71 1.09 -8.66
N GLN A 570 8.61 1.82 -9.29
CA GLN A 570 8.33 2.69 -10.43
C GLN A 570 8.06 1.89 -11.71
N TYR A 571 8.71 0.73 -11.85
CA TYR A 571 8.34 -0.27 -12.85
C TYR A 571 6.90 -0.78 -12.62
N GLN A 572 6.56 -1.14 -11.38
CA GLN A 572 5.22 -1.67 -11.06
C GLN A 572 4.10 -0.63 -11.29
N ARG A 573 4.38 0.66 -11.09
CA ARG A 573 3.43 1.77 -11.32
C ARG A 573 3.30 2.19 -12.78
N SER A 574 4.24 1.81 -13.64
CA SER A 574 4.26 2.24 -15.03
C SER A 574 3.29 1.42 -15.89
N ASN A 575 2.33 2.11 -16.52
CA ASN A 575 1.39 1.49 -17.47
C ASN A 575 2.12 0.83 -18.64
N TYR A 576 3.22 1.41 -19.12
CA TYR A 576 4.05 0.84 -20.19
C TYR A 576 4.70 -0.47 -19.74
N CYS A 577 5.40 -0.45 -18.60
CA CYS A 577 6.07 -1.62 -18.05
C CYS A 577 5.07 -2.75 -17.76
N ARG A 578 3.88 -2.40 -17.26
CA ARG A 578 2.78 -3.35 -17.06
C ARG A 578 2.32 -3.98 -18.38
N ALA A 579 2.14 -3.18 -19.42
CA ALA A 579 1.77 -3.68 -20.75
C ALA A 579 2.85 -4.61 -21.34
N GLU A 580 4.12 -4.22 -21.25
CA GLU A 580 5.26 -5.04 -21.71
C GLU A 580 5.32 -6.39 -21.01
N ALA A 581 5.28 -6.39 -19.68
CA ALA A 581 5.35 -7.60 -18.88
C ALA A 581 4.16 -8.53 -19.15
N GLN A 582 2.92 -7.99 -19.17
CA GLN A 582 1.73 -8.78 -19.43
C GLN A 582 1.75 -9.39 -20.84
N TYR A 583 2.18 -8.63 -21.85
CA TYR A 583 2.28 -9.14 -23.22
C TYR A 583 3.35 -10.21 -23.37
N ALA A 584 4.54 -10.01 -22.79
CA ALA A 584 5.60 -11.01 -22.76
C ALA A 584 5.15 -12.31 -22.08
N PHE A 585 4.40 -12.20 -20.98
CA PHE A 585 3.82 -13.34 -20.27
C PHE A 585 2.76 -14.07 -21.09
N GLN A 586 1.84 -13.34 -21.75
CA GLN A 586 0.83 -13.91 -22.64
C GLN A 586 1.44 -14.68 -23.82
N LYS A 587 2.56 -14.18 -24.36
CA LYS A 587 3.32 -14.84 -25.43
C LYS A 587 4.24 -15.96 -24.94
N GLN A 588 4.25 -16.26 -23.64
CA GLN A 588 5.07 -17.30 -23.00
C GLN A 588 6.57 -17.16 -23.29
N LEU A 589 7.08 -15.93 -23.35
CA LEU A 589 8.50 -15.67 -23.56
C LEU A 589 9.32 -15.99 -22.30
N ASN A 590 10.62 -16.21 -22.48
CA ASN A 590 11.54 -16.38 -21.35
C ASN A 590 11.71 -15.05 -20.62
N ILE A 591 11.26 -14.99 -19.36
CA ILE A 591 11.35 -13.79 -18.52
C ILE A 591 12.44 -13.97 -17.46
N ILE A 592 13.34 -12.99 -17.34
CA ILE A 592 14.33 -12.89 -16.26
C ILE A 592 13.98 -11.67 -15.40
N PRO A 593 13.43 -11.86 -14.18
CA PRO A 593 13.18 -10.75 -13.29
C PRO A 593 14.46 -10.31 -12.56
N ILE A 594 14.68 -9.00 -12.46
CA ILE A 594 15.86 -8.37 -11.87
C ILE A 594 15.40 -7.31 -10.89
N LEU A 595 15.76 -7.44 -9.61
CA LEU A 595 15.41 -6.46 -8.58
C LEU A 595 16.47 -5.35 -8.54
N LEU A 596 16.08 -4.10 -8.81
CA LEU A 596 16.98 -2.94 -8.86
C LEU A 596 16.80 -1.95 -7.70
N GLN A 597 15.70 -2.01 -6.94
CA GLN A 597 15.40 -1.06 -5.86
C GLN A 597 15.48 -1.71 -4.47
N LYS A 598 16.25 -1.10 -3.56
CA LYS A 598 16.35 -1.55 -2.15
C LYS A 598 15.01 -1.42 -1.43
N HIS A 599 14.72 -2.37 -0.52
CA HIS A 599 13.49 -2.43 0.29
C HIS A 599 12.19 -2.64 -0.49
N TYR A 600 12.24 -2.63 -1.83
CA TYR A 600 11.10 -2.94 -2.67
C TYR A 600 10.87 -4.45 -2.73
N LYS A 601 9.61 -4.86 -2.60
CA LYS A 601 9.16 -6.23 -2.82
C LYS A 601 7.99 -6.17 -3.80
N PRO A 602 8.06 -6.89 -4.93
CA PRO A 602 6.95 -6.91 -5.87
C PRO A 602 5.71 -7.49 -5.19
N ASP A 603 4.56 -6.85 -5.44
CA ASP A 603 3.24 -7.34 -5.04
C ASP A 603 2.22 -7.12 -6.18
N GLY A 604 0.92 -7.29 -5.90
CA GLY A 604 -0.14 -7.08 -6.89
C GLY A 604 0.05 -7.88 -8.20
N TRP A 605 -0.19 -7.21 -9.33
CA TRP A 605 -0.05 -7.78 -10.67
C TRP A 605 1.35 -8.29 -10.98
N LEU A 606 2.40 -7.59 -10.51
CA LEU A 606 3.78 -7.93 -10.86
C LEU A 606 4.20 -9.22 -10.14
N ALA A 607 3.90 -9.34 -8.84
CA ALA A 607 4.14 -10.58 -8.10
C ALA A 607 3.37 -11.78 -8.64
N PHE A 608 2.14 -11.57 -9.11
CA PHE A 608 1.37 -12.63 -9.76
C PHE A 608 2.05 -13.12 -11.04
N LEU A 609 2.60 -12.19 -11.84
CA LEU A 609 3.24 -12.50 -13.12
C LEU A 609 4.57 -13.25 -12.94
N ILE A 610 5.40 -12.81 -11.98
CA ILE A 610 6.76 -13.34 -11.77
C ILE A 610 6.85 -14.37 -10.63
N GLY A 611 5.77 -14.65 -9.90
CA GLY A 611 5.82 -15.37 -8.63
C GLY A 611 6.37 -16.80 -8.69
N SER A 612 6.47 -17.37 -9.89
CA SER A 612 7.08 -18.67 -10.18
C SER A 612 8.55 -18.60 -10.62
N LEU A 613 9.08 -17.40 -10.84
CA LEU A 613 10.42 -17.15 -11.38
C LEU A 613 11.39 -16.71 -10.28
N LEU A 614 12.62 -17.22 -10.35
CA LEU A 614 13.71 -16.72 -9.51
C LEU A 614 14.16 -15.36 -10.06
N TYR A 615 14.30 -14.37 -9.18
CA TYR A 615 14.81 -13.05 -9.56
C TYR A 615 16.24 -12.83 -9.09
N ILE A 616 16.98 -12.03 -9.85
CA ILE A 616 18.35 -11.64 -9.53
C ILE A 616 18.33 -10.32 -8.77
N ASP A 617 18.93 -10.30 -7.58
CA ASP A 617 18.90 -9.14 -6.69
C ASP A 617 20.18 -8.31 -6.81
N PHE A 618 20.11 -7.18 -7.52
CA PHE A 618 21.21 -6.22 -7.66
C PHE A 618 21.34 -5.29 -6.43
N THR A 619 20.43 -5.39 -5.48
CA THR A 619 20.38 -4.53 -4.29
C THR A 619 21.12 -5.14 -3.10
N LYS A 620 21.24 -6.48 -3.10
CA LYS A 620 21.85 -7.27 -2.03
C LYS A 620 23.36 -7.50 -2.22
N TYR A 621 23.84 -7.48 -3.45
CA TYR A 621 25.23 -7.77 -3.79
C TYR A 621 25.92 -6.57 -4.47
N GLU A 622 27.25 -6.60 -4.53
CA GLU A 622 27.99 -5.71 -5.43
C GLU A 622 27.61 -5.98 -6.88
N TYR A 623 27.61 -4.93 -7.71
CA TYR A 623 27.16 -4.97 -9.10
C TYR A 623 27.79 -6.12 -9.89
N SER A 624 29.11 -6.30 -9.80
CA SER A 624 29.87 -7.35 -10.50
C SER A 624 29.35 -8.75 -10.19
N LYS A 625 29.06 -9.03 -8.91
CA LYS A 625 28.55 -10.32 -8.46
C LYS A 625 27.12 -10.57 -8.92
N ALA A 626 26.27 -9.53 -8.89
CA ALA A 626 24.90 -9.63 -9.40
C ALA A 626 24.90 -9.85 -10.93
N PHE A 627 25.83 -9.20 -11.64
CA PHE A 627 26.04 -9.39 -13.07
C PHE A 627 26.50 -10.82 -13.41
N ASP A 628 27.40 -11.40 -12.62
CA ASP A 628 27.81 -12.81 -12.80
C ASP A 628 26.63 -13.79 -12.65
N MET A 629 25.72 -13.52 -11.71
CA MET A 629 24.50 -14.30 -11.53
C MET A 629 23.56 -14.18 -12.75
N LEU A 630 23.41 -12.97 -13.29
CA LEU A 630 22.66 -12.73 -14.52
C LEU A 630 23.25 -13.49 -15.70
N MET A 631 24.57 -13.45 -15.87
CA MET A 631 25.25 -14.18 -16.93
C MET A 631 25.05 -15.69 -16.84
N LYS A 632 24.99 -16.23 -15.62
CA LYS A 632 24.72 -17.65 -15.40
C LYS A 632 23.31 -18.05 -15.84
N GLU A 633 22.31 -17.23 -15.50
CA GLU A 633 20.92 -17.47 -15.94
C GLU A 633 20.77 -17.35 -17.46
N LEU A 634 21.38 -16.34 -18.09
CA LEU A 634 21.37 -16.18 -19.55
C LEU A 634 22.03 -17.37 -20.28
N LYS A 635 23.12 -17.92 -19.74
CA LYS A 635 23.76 -19.13 -20.29
C LYS A 635 22.85 -20.36 -20.17
N MET A 636 22.21 -20.58 -19.02
CA MET A 636 21.29 -21.71 -18.83
C MET A 636 20.09 -21.66 -19.78
N ILE A 637 19.57 -20.46 -20.08
CA ILE A 637 18.47 -20.27 -21.03
C ILE A 637 18.93 -20.58 -22.46
N ASN A 638 20.11 -20.11 -22.87
CA ASN A 638 20.66 -20.43 -24.18
C ASN A 638 20.90 -21.93 -24.36
N GLU A 639 21.43 -22.63 -23.35
CA GLU A 639 21.64 -24.08 -23.38
C GLU A 639 20.32 -24.87 -23.51
N ARG A 640 19.25 -24.43 -22.83
CA ARG A 640 17.90 -25.04 -22.97
C ARG A 640 17.32 -24.84 -24.37
N ASN A 641 17.54 -23.67 -24.97
CA ASN A 641 17.06 -23.35 -26.31
C ASN A 641 17.82 -24.14 -27.40
N GLU A 642 19.11 -24.46 -27.20
CA GLU A 642 19.88 -25.31 -28.11
C GLU A 642 19.50 -26.80 -28.06
N ILE A 643 18.96 -27.29 -26.94
CA ILE A 643 18.51 -28.69 -26.81
C ILE A 643 17.17 -28.91 -27.53
N SER A 644 16.33 -27.88 -27.64
CA SER A 644 15.01 -27.94 -28.30
C SER A 644 15.08 -27.97 -29.84
N THR A 645 16.25 -27.79 -30.46
CA THR A 645 16.40 -27.72 -31.93
C THR A 645 16.88 -29.02 -32.59
N LYS A 646 17.06 -30.12 -31.84
CA LYS A 646 17.39 -31.43 -32.43
C LYS A 646 16.12 -32.22 -32.81
N PRO A 647 15.99 -32.70 -34.05
CA PRO A 647 14.77 -33.36 -34.51
C PRO A 647 14.64 -34.76 -33.90
N VAL A 648 13.57 -34.97 -33.12
CA VAL A 648 13.15 -36.30 -32.69
C VAL A 648 12.34 -36.93 -33.85
N GLN A 649 12.88 -37.99 -34.44
CA GLN A 649 12.13 -38.85 -35.34
C GLN A 649 11.12 -39.67 -34.54
N THR A 650 9.85 -39.25 -34.55
CA THR A 650 8.72 -40.07 -34.09
C THR A 650 7.97 -40.64 -35.28
N LYS A 651 7.98 -41.97 -35.38
CA LYS A 651 7.16 -42.75 -36.31
C LYS A 651 5.67 -42.41 -36.11
N LEU A 652 4.99 -42.09 -37.21
CA LEU A 652 3.54 -41.91 -37.27
C LEU A 652 2.83 -43.18 -36.81
N ASN A 653 2.01 -43.07 -35.77
CA ASN A 653 0.79 -43.85 -35.63
C ASN A 653 -0.38 -42.86 -35.72
N THR A 654 -1.18 -43.07 -36.78
CA THR A 654 -2.39 -42.35 -37.12
C THR A 654 -3.44 -42.42 -36.01
N VAL A 655 -3.90 -41.26 -35.52
CA VAL A 655 -5.15 -41.15 -34.76
C VAL A 655 -6.11 -40.30 -35.60
N GLY A 656 -7.21 -40.94 -35.98
CA GLY A 656 -8.28 -40.35 -36.77
C GLY A 656 -9.07 -39.28 -36.00
N SER A 657 -9.67 -38.41 -36.80
CA SER A 657 -10.71 -37.43 -36.48
C SER A 657 -11.63 -37.80 -35.31
N LEU A 658 -11.73 -36.91 -34.33
CA LEU A 658 -12.81 -36.90 -33.34
C LEU A 658 -14.11 -36.43 -34.02
N PRO A 659 -15.22 -37.20 -33.95
CA PRO A 659 -16.52 -36.72 -34.39
C PRO A 659 -17.18 -35.88 -33.30
N VAL A 660 -17.75 -34.76 -33.73
CA VAL A 660 -18.75 -33.98 -33.01
C VAL A 660 -20.01 -34.84 -32.89
N SER A 661 -20.38 -35.23 -31.67
CA SER A 661 -21.68 -35.84 -31.41
C SER A 661 -22.31 -35.28 -30.14
N SER A 662 -23.39 -34.53 -30.38
CA SER A 662 -24.44 -34.18 -29.44
C SER A 662 -24.88 -35.37 -28.59
N CYS A 663 -24.77 -35.26 -27.27
CA CYS A 663 -25.19 -36.31 -26.35
C CYS A 663 -26.71 -36.21 -26.11
N LEU A 664 -27.47 -37.02 -26.85
CA LEU A 664 -28.80 -37.47 -26.46
C LEU A 664 -28.64 -38.65 -25.50
N ILE A 665 -29.10 -38.50 -24.26
CA ILE A 665 -29.07 -39.56 -23.26
C ILE A 665 -30.14 -40.60 -23.64
N GLN A 666 -29.70 -41.77 -24.13
CA GLN A 666 -30.50 -42.98 -24.14
C GLN A 666 -30.27 -43.77 -22.84
N SER A 667 -31.36 -44.12 -22.19
CA SER A 667 -31.44 -44.99 -21.02
C SER A 667 -30.88 -46.39 -21.32
N SER A 668 -29.81 -46.79 -20.64
CA SER A 668 -29.49 -48.21 -20.45
C SER A 668 -29.15 -48.48 -18.99
N SER A 669 -29.88 -49.42 -18.42
CA SER A 669 -29.79 -49.87 -17.04
C SER A 669 -28.55 -50.74 -16.84
N GLN A 670 -27.44 -50.15 -16.40
CA GLN A 670 -26.35 -50.86 -15.73
C GLN A 670 -26.46 -50.66 -14.21
N SER A 671 -26.37 -51.74 -13.45
CA SER A 671 -26.32 -51.71 -11.99
C SER A 671 -24.97 -51.14 -11.55
N ILE A 672 -24.95 -49.87 -11.16
CA ILE A 672 -23.78 -49.21 -10.62
C ILE A 672 -23.65 -49.63 -9.16
N THR A 673 -22.55 -50.28 -8.80
CA THR A 673 -22.19 -50.61 -7.41
C THR A 673 -21.65 -49.37 -6.71
N PHE A 674 -22.23 -48.99 -5.57
CA PHE A 674 -21.72 -47.88 -4.77
C PHE A 674 -20.42 -48.28 -4.05
N PRO A 675 -19.33 -47.50 -4.18
CA PRO A 675 -18.15 -47.64 -3.31
C PRO A 675 -18.54 -47.44 -1.83
N GLU A 676 -17.88 -48.18 -0.93
CA GLU A 676 -18.15 -48.11 0.52
C GLU A 676 -17.86 -46.73 1.11
N ASN A 677 -16.82 -46.05 0.62
CA ASN A 677 -16.47 -44.70 1.06
C ASN A 677 -17.06 -43.65 0.10
N VAL A 678 -17.73 -42.65 0.66
CA VAL A 678 -18.38 -41.60 -0.14
C VAL A 678 -17.35 -40.74 -0.85
N GLN A 679 -16.13 -40.59 -0.35
CA GLN A 679 -15.07 -39.86 -1.07
C GLN A 679 -14.74 -40.47 -2.45
N ASP A 680 -14.99 -41.78 -2.63
CA ASP A 680 -14.73 -42.49 -3.88
C ASP A 680 -15.93 -42.44 -4.84
N TRP A 681 -17.01 -41.76 -4.46
CA TRP A 681 -18.17 -41.60 -5.32
C TRP A 681 -17.87 -40.62 -6.44
N THR A 682 -17.97 -41.10 -7.69
CA THR A 682 -17.96 -40.22 -8.86
C THR A 682 -19.26 -39.42 -8.99
N GLU A 683 -19.28 -38.43 -9.88
CA GLU A 683 -20.48 -37.61 -10.17
C GLU A 683 -21.74 -38.45 -10.49
N ILE A 684 -21.54 -39.59 -11.17
CA ILE A 684 -22.62 -40.52 -11.52
C ILE A 684 -23.21 -41.17 -10.27
N HIS A 685 -22.38 -41.51 -9.28
CA HIS A 685 -22.83 -42.10 -8.01
C HIS A 685 -23.62 -41.08 -7.18
N VAL A 686 -23.15 -39.83 -7.07
CA VAL A 686 -23.85 -38.77 -6.34
C VAL A 686 -25.20 -38.46 -7.00
N HIS A 687 -25.22 -38.29 -8.32
CA HIS A 687 -26.46 -38.02 -9.05
C HIS A 687 -27.47 -39.17 -8.91
N ARG A 688 -27.00 -40.43 -8.97
CA ARG A 688 -27.84 -41.61 -8.76
C ARG A 688 -28.36 -41.71 -7.32
N TRP A 689 -27.52 -41.44 -6.33
CA TRP A 689 -27.92 -41.42 -4.91
C TRP A 689 -29.00 -40.37 -4.63
N LEU A 690 -28.85 -39.15 -5.16
CA LEU A 690 -29.87 -38.10 -5.05
C LEU A 690 -31.19 -38.49 -5.75
N SER A 691 -31.09 -39.15 -6.90
CA SER A 691 -32.26 -39.63 -7.65
C SER A 691 -32.98 -40.78 -6.93
N GLU A 692 -32.25 -41.72 -6.33
CA GLU A 692 -32.79 -42.86 -5.56
C GLU A 692 -33.43 -42.43 -4.23
N ASN A 693 -33.18 -41.20 -3.77
CA ASN A 693 -33.73 -40.63 -2.54
C ASN A 693 -34.79 -39.53 -2.79
N ASP A 694 -35.37 -39.49 -3.99
CA ASP A 694 -36.43 -38.55 -4.40
C ASP A 694 -36.01 -37.06 -4.28
N LEU A 695 -34.78 -36.72 -4.68
CA LEU A 695 -34.25 -35.34 -4.70
C LEU A 695 -33.86 -34.85 -6.12
N PRO A 696 -34.83 -34.71 -7.05
CA PRO A 696 -34.56 -34.41 -8.46
C PRO A 696 -34.13 -32.96 -8.75
N GLN A 697 -34.49 -31.97 -7.91
CA GLN A 697 -34.00 -30.59 -8.02
C GLN A 697 -32.58 -30.49 -7.46
N MET A 698 -32.27 -31.20 -6.37
CA MET A 698 -30.90 -31.28 -5.84
C MET A 698 -29.94 -31.97 -6.81
N ALA A 699 -30.36 -33.05 -7.47
CA ALA A 699 -29.53 -33.73 -8.48
C ALA A 699 -29.13 -32.79 -9.64
N ARG A 700 -29.99 -31.84 -10.00
CA ARG A 700 -29.70 -30.82 -11.03
C ARG A 700 -28.79 -29.71 -10.53
N ILE A 701 -29.06 -29.20 -9.31
CA ILE A 701 -28.25 -28.13 -8.70
C ILE A 701 -26.82 -28.60 -8.44
N LEU A 702 -26.68 -29.83 -7.93
CA LEU A 702 -25.42 -30.47 -7.62
C LEU A 702 -24.84 -31.26 -8.81
N SER A 703 -25.25 -30.92 -10.04
CA SER A 703 -24.68 -31.52 -11.24
C SER A 703 -23.19 -31.19 -11.37
N GLY A 704 -22.37 -32.22 -11.58
CA GLY A 704 -20.90 -32.11 -11.56
C GLY A 704 -20.26 -32.23 -10.19
N MET A 705 -21.02 -32.55 -9.13
CA MET A 705 -20.44 -32.86 -7.80
C MET A 705 -20.13 -34.35 -7.67
N ASP A 706 -18.88 -34.64 -7.31
CA ASP A 706 -18.47 -35.95 -6.81
C ASP A 706 -18.65 -36.06 -5.29
N GLY A 707 -18.30 -37.20 -4.72
CA GLY A 707 -18.50 -37.50 -3.31
C GLY A 707 -17.66 -36.66 -2.36
N LEU A 708 -16.47 -36.20 -2.78
CA LEU A 708 -15.66 -35.24 -2.04
C LEU A 708 -16.39 -33.90 -1.91
N ASN A 709 -16.93 -33.40 -3.01
CA ASN A 709 -17.74 -32.18 -3.00
C ASN A 709 -18.99 -32.33 -2.12
N LEU A 710 -19.63 -33.51 -2.14
CA LEU A 710 -20.79 -33.81 -1.30
C LEU A 710 -20.45 -33.82 0.20
N ILE A 711 -19.25 -34.30 0.57
CA ILE A 711 -18.75 -34.26 1.96
C ILE A 711 -18.54 -32.81 2.41
N TYR A 712 -17.86 -31.98 1.62
CA TYR A 712 -17.66 -30.56 1.96
C TYR A 712 -18.97 -29.79 2.10
N LEU A 713 -19.92 -30.04 1.18
CA LEU A 713 -21.25 -29.46 1.26
C LEU A 713 -22.00 -29.93 2.52
N SER A 714 -21.87 -31.21 2.89
CA SER A 714 -22.49 -31.75 4.10
C SER A 714 -21.96 -31.08 5.38
N GLU A 715 -20.65 -30.86 5.48
CA GLU A 715 -20.05 -30.15 6.61
C GLU A 715 -20.52 -28.70 6.70
N TYR A 716 -20.58 -28.01 5.56
CA TYR A 716 -21.06 -26.64 5.50
C TYR A 716 -22.53 -26.53 5.91
N ILE A 717 -23.36 -27.50 5.48
CA ILE A 717 -24.78 -27.57 5.83
C ILE A 717 -24.99 -27.85 7.32
N ILE A 718 -24.12 -28.65 7.96
CA ILE A 718 -24.21 -28.94 9.39
C ILE A 718 -23.73 -27.76 10.24
N LYS A 719 -22.70 -27.02 9.79
CA LYS A 719 -22.07 -25.92 10.55
C LYS A 719 -22.77 -24.56 10.38
N SER A 720 -23.61 -24.38 9.36
CA SER A 720 -24.21 -23.08 9.03
C SER A 720 -25.68 -22.98 9.45
N GLU A 721 -26.18 -21.75 9.64
CA GLU A 721 -27.58 -21.56 10.03
C GLU A 721 -28.57 -21.96 8.90
N PRO A 722 -29.71 -22.60 9.22
CA PRO A 722 -30.63 -23.14 8.23
C PRO A 722 -31.15 -22.10 7.22
N GLN A 723 -31.33 -20.85 7.65
CA GLN A 723 -31.82 -19.76 6.81
C GLN A 723 -30.76 -19.28 5.79
N GLN A 724 -29.48 -19.33 6.16
CA GLN A 724 -28.39 -18.94 5.26
C GLN A 724 -28.18 -19.97 4.15
N ILE A 725 -28.16 -21.26 4.51
CA ILE A 725 -28.06 -22.37 3.54
C ILE A 725 -29.26 -22.32 2.58
N LEU A 726 -30.46 -22.08 3.11
CA LEU A 726 -31.67 -21.95 2.30
C LEU A 726 -31.54 -20.80 1.29
N SER A 727 -31.08 -19.63 1.73
CA SER A 727 -30.88 -18.47 0.84
C SER A 727 -29.84 -18.76 -0.24
N LEU A 728 -28.74 -19.44 0.09
CA LEU A 728 -27.68 -19.79 -0.85
C LEU A 728 -28.16 -20.82 -1.89
N LEU A 729 -28.87 -21.86 -1.46
CA LEU A 729 -29.42 -22.87 -2.36
C LEU A 729 -30.53 -22.29 -3.26
N GLN A 730 -31.33 -21.35 -2.77
CA GLN A 730 -32.31 -20.62 -3.58
C GLN A 730 -31.63 -19.68 -4.59
N HIS A 731 -30.57 -18.97 -4.19
CA HIS A 731 -29.80 -18.13 -5.10
C HIS A 731 -29.08 -18.95 -6.19
N ASP A 732 -28.49 -20.09 -5.82
CA ASP A 732 -27.80 -20.96 -6.77
C ASP A 732 -28.80 -21.72 -7.68
N SER A 733 -29.99 -22.09 -7.16
CA SER A 733 -31.06 -22.67 -7.98
C SER A 733 -31.60 -21.67 -9.01
N LEU A 734 -31.87 -20.43 -8.62
CA LEU A 734 -32.27 -19.36 -9.55
C LEU A 734 -31.20 -19.12 -10.63
N ARG A 735 -29.91 -19.17 -10.26
CA ARG A 735 -28.81 -18.94 -11.18
C ARG A 735 -28.59 -20.09 -12.17
N ARG A 736 -28.68 -21.35 -11.71
CA ARG A 736 -28.32 -22.53 -12.51
C ARG A 736 -29.49 -23.17 -13.24
N ILE A 737 -30.67 -23.19 -12.63
CA ILE A 737 -31.85 -23.89 -13.15
C ILE A 737 -33.06 -22.98 -13.38
N ASN A 738 -32.97 -21.69 -13.02
CA ASN A 738 -34.05 -20.70 -13.15
C ASN A 738 -35.36 -21.11 -12.45
N GLU A 739 -35.26 -21.88 -11.37
CA GLU A 739 -36.37 -22.38 -10.55
C GLU A 739 -36.08 -22.16 -9.06
N ASN A 740 -37.12 -21.94 -8.26
CA ASN A 740 -37.01 -21.91 -6.81
C ASN A 740 -37.09 -23.33 -6.26
N ILE A 741 -36.09 -23.70 -5.46
CA ILE A 741 -36.01 -25.03 -4.89
C ILE A 741 -37.07 -25.27 -3.80
N SER A 742 -37.69 -26.45 -3.81
CA SER A 742 -38.71 -26.85 -2.84
C SER A 742 -38.17 -26.98 -1.42
N LEU A 743 -38.81 -26.31 -0.44
CA LEU A 743 -38.49 -26.43 0.99
C LEU A 743 -38.59 -27.87 1.51
N ILE A 744 -39.48 -28.68 0.92
CA ILE A 744 -39.66 -30.08 1.26
C ILE A 744 -38.44 -30.90 0.83
N GLU A 745 -37.89 -30.58 -0.35
CA GLU A 745 -36.73 -31.27 -0.91
C GLU A 745 -35.44 -30.91 -0.17
N ILE A 746 -35.29 -29.63 0.23
CA ILE A 746 -34.21 -29.17 1.10
C ILE A 746 -34.24 -29.89 2.46
N SER A 747 -35.44 -29.98 3.06
CA SER A 747 -35.61 -30.65 4.35
C SER A 747 -35.25 -32.13 4.27
N ARG A 748 -35.65 -32.82 3.18
CA ARG A 748 -35.29 -34.22 2.93
C ARG A 748 -33.79 -34.40 2.70
N PHE A 749 -33.17 -33.57 1.86
CA PHE A 749 -31.73 -33.60 1.60
C PHE A 749 -30.92 -33.42 2.88
N ARG A 750 -31.32 -32.46 3.72
CA ARG A 750 -30.72 -32.25 5.04
C ARG A 750 -30.90 -33.45 5.95
N THR A 751 -32.12 -33.99 6.04
CA THR A 751 -32.41 -35.17 6.87
C THR A 751 -31.59 -36.39 6.41
N LEU A 752 -31.31 -36.51 5.11
CA LEU A 752 -30.49 -37.58 4.53
C LEU A 752 -29.01 -37.41 4.88
N ILE A 753 -28.49 -36.20 4.83
CA ILE A 753 -27.13 -35.85 5.29
C ILE A 753 -26.98 -36.09 6.80
N GLU A 754 -28.02 -35.82 7.58
CA GLU A 754 -28.01 -36.00 9.04
C GLU A 754 -28.22 -37.47 9.47
N ARG A 755 -29.01 -38.26 8.71
CA ARG A 755 -29.31 -39.68 9.04
C ARG A 755 -28.26 -40.67 8.54
N LYS A 756 -27.65 -40.44 7.38
CA LYS A 756 -26.47 -41.20 6.95
C LYS A 756 -25.26 -40.48 7.55
N ASN A 757 -24.64 -41.09 8.55
CA ASN A 757 -23.36 -40.67 9.13
C ASN A 757 -22.25 -40.67 8.06
N LEU A 758 -22.25 -39.69 7.17
CA LEU A 758 -21.14 -39.32 6.30
C LEU A 758 -19.92 -38.86 7.11
N LEU A 759 -20.11 -38.62 8.42
CA LEU A 759 -19.10 -38.13 9.37
C LEU A 759 -18.68 -39.15 10.45
N MET A 760 -19.19 -40.38 10.49
CA MET A 760 -18.65 -41.38 11.43
C MET A 760 -17.47 -42.12 10.82
N PHE A 761 -16.26 -41.55 10.89
CA PHE A 761 -14.99 -42.31 11.00
C PHE A 761 -13.85 -41.43 11.58
N ILE A 762 -14.16 -40.56 12.55
CA ILE A 762 -13.12 -39.98 13.45
C ILE A 762 -13.59 -40.13 14.89
N SER A 763 -13.80 -41.37 15.30
CA SER A 763 -13.48 -41.78 16.66
C SER A 763 -12.32 -42.70 16.43
N THR A 764 -11.10 -42.29 16.73
CA THR A 764 -10.43 -42.91 17.88
C THR A 764 -9.28 -42.15 18.50
N LYS A 765 -8.96 -42.66 19.68
CA LYS A 765 -8.29 -42.00 20.79
C LYS A 765 -6.77 -42.01 20.58
N GLN A 766 -6.31 -41.22 19.62
CA GLN A 766 -4.98 -40.61 19.64
C GLN A 766 -5.13 -39.23 19.00
N MET A 767 -5.07 -38.19 19.83
CA MET A 767 -5.44 -36.85 19.40
C MET A 767 -4.38 -36.23 18.49
N LEU A 768 -4.48 -36.45 17.18
CA LEU A 768 -4.05 -35.44 16.21
C LEU A 768 -4.97 -34.22 16.42
N LYS A 769 -4.46 -33.21 17.12
CA LYS A 769 -5.19 -31.96 17.35
C LYS A 769 -4.78 -30.96 16.29
N VAL A 770 -5.76 -30.25 15.74
CA VAL A 770 -5.48 -28.98 15.06
C VAL A 770 -5.15 -27.97 16.16
N PHE A 771 -3.88 -27.58 16.22
CA PHE A 771 -3.40 -26.52 17.10
C PHE A 771 -3.16 -25.26 16.26
N GLN A 772 -3.65 -24.13 16.74
CA GLN A 772 -3.46 -22.83 16.10
C GLN A 772 -2.57 -21.97 16.99
N GLN A 773 -1.47 -21.48 16.43
CA GLN A 773 -0.54 -20.59 17.12
C GLN A 773 -1.27 -19.30 17.56
N LYS A 774 -0.99 -18.81 18.78
CA LYS A 774 -1.54 -17.55 19.28
C LYS A 774 -0.87 -16.35 18.61
N LYS A 775 -1.68 -15.37 18.20
CA LYS A 775 -1.19 -14.10 17.64
C LYS A 775 -0.52 -13.27 18.74
N THR A 776 0.79 -13.11 18.67
CA THR A 776 1.53 -12.11 19.46
C THR A 776 1.64 -10.82 18.66
N SER A 777 1.69 -9.66 19.32
CA SER A 777 1.68 -8.34 18.69
C SER A 777 2.84 -8.09 17.71
N ALA A 778 3.89 -8.92 17.75
CA ALA A 778 5.08 -8.81 16.92
C ALA A 778 5.10 -9.74 15.69
N ILE A 779 4.25 -10.78 15.60
CA ILE A 779 4.31 -11.77 14.51
C ILE A 779 3.03 -11.69 13.66
N PRO A 780 3.12 -11.28 12.38
CA PRO A 780 1.95 -11.04 11.53
C PRO A 780 1.30 -12.33 10.95
N PHE A 781 1.99 -13.48 11.04
CA PHE A 781 1.51 -14.76 10.49
C PHE A 781 1.23 -15.79 11.60
N ILE A 782 0.26 -16.66 11.35
CA ILE A 782 -0.14 -17.75 12.24
C ILE A 782 -0.07 -19.04 11.43
N TYR A 783 0.60 -20.06 11.95
CA TYR A 783 0.50 -21.41 11.39
C TYR A 783 -0.62 -22.20 12.10
N GLN A 784 -1.50 -22.81 11.30
CA GLN A 784 -2.23 -23.99 11.75
C GLN A 784 -1.26 -25.18 11.75
N CYS A 785 -1.36 -26.07 12.73
CA CYS A 785 -0.50 -27.25 12.77
C CYS A 785 -1.26 -28.49 13.22
N LEU A 786 -0.82 -29.64 12.72
CA LEU A 786 -1.16 -30.94 13.29
C LEU A 786 -0.19 -31.23 14.42
N LEU A 787 -0.74 -31.36 15.62
CA LEU A 787 0.02 -31.70 16.81
C LEU A 787 -0.40 -33.08 17.31
N SER A 788 0.58 -33.92 17.62
CA SER A 788 0.36 -35.17 18.34
C SER A 788 1.28 -35.28 19.56
N VAL A 789 0.79 -35.97 20.58
CA VAL A 789 1.54 -36.29 21.80
C VAL A 789 1.56 -37.81 21.98
N PRO A 790 2.58 -38.35 22.68
CA PRO A 790 2.65 -39.78 22.96
C PRO A 790 1.40 -40.34 23.65
N PRO A 791 1.02 -41.62 23.41
CA PRO A 791 -0.18 -42.23 24.01
C PRO A 791 -0.23 -42.08 25.53
N ASP A 792 0.93 -42.24 26.16
CA ASP A 792 1.07 -42.17 27.62
C ASP A 792 1.30 -40.74 28.13
N TYR A 793 1.25 -39.71 27.29
CA TYR A 793 1.54 -38.35 27.71
C TYR A 793 0.61 -37.90 28.84
N GLU A 794 -0.72 -38.02 28.68
CA GLU A 794 -1.67 -37.56 29.72
C GLU A 794 -1.74 -38.51 30.94
N SER A 795 -1.48 -39.81 30.75
CA SER A 795 -1.50 -40.81 31.82
C SER A 795 -0.20 -40.84 32.62
N ASP A 796 0.90 -40.35 32.05
CA ASP A 796 2.20 -40.22 32.72
C ASP A 796 2.16 -39.07 33.73
N LYS A 797 2.00 -39.46 35.00
CA LYS A 797 2.00 -38.57 36.18
C LYS A 797 3.40 -38.15 36.61
N THR A 798 4.46 -38.56 35.90
CA THR A 798 5.82 -38.09 36.18
C THR A 798 6.06 -36.72 35.53
N GLU A 799 7.05 -35.98 36.05
CA GLU A 799 7.56 -34.73 35.44
C GLU A 799 8.41 -34.99 34.17
N LYS A 800 8.18 -36.14 33.49
CA LYS A 800 8.92 -36.51 32.28
C LYS A 800 8.69 -35.46 31.19
N ARG A 801 9.79 -34.99 30.63
CA ARG A 801 9.81 -34.14 29.44
C ARG A 801 10.09 -34.99 28.20
N TRP A 802 9.40 -34.68 27.11
CA TRP A 802 9.40 -35.45 25.88
C TRP A 802 10.16 -34.74 24.77
N PRO A 803 10.87 -35.47 23.89
CA PRO A 803 11.46 -34.90 22.69
C PRO A 803 10.41 -34.26 21.75
N LEU A 804 10.76 -33.16 21.09
CA LEU A 804 9.93 -32.51 20.07
C LEU A 804 10.50 -32.81 18.68
N LEU A 805 9.65 -33.29 17.76
CA LEU A 805 9.94 -33.42 16.34
C LEU A 805 9.07 -32.43 15.54
N LEU A 806 9.70 -31.35 15.06
CA LEU A 806 9.07 -30.40 14.14
C LEU A 806 9.22 -30.90 12.70
N PHE A 807 8.11 -31.09 12.00
CA PHE A 807 8.08 -31.49 10.59
C PHE A 807 7.64 -30.34 9.68
N LEU A 808 8.46 -30.02 8.69
CA LEU A 808 8.19 -29.01 7.67
C LEU A 808 7.83 -29.70 6.34
N HIS A 809 6.58 -29.53 5.90
CA HIS A 809 6.07 -30.13 4.66
C HIS A 809 6.65 -29.48 3.39
N GLY A 810 6.43 -30.14 2.24
CA GLY A 810 6.83 -29.65 0.92
C GLY A 810 5.78 -28.71 0.30
N ALA A 811 6.09 -28.09 -0.84
CA ALA A 811 5.18 -27.10 -1.46
C ALA A 811 3.80 -27.68 -1.84
N GLY A 812 3.70 -29.00 -2.05
CA GLY A 812 2.45 -29.67 -2.41
C GLY A 812 1.42 -29.74 -1.28
N GLU A 813 1.87 -29.61 -0.03
CA GLU A 813 1.01 -29.67 1.17
C GLU A 813 0.68 -28.29 1.72
N SER A 814 1.13 -27.21 1.06
CA SER A 814 0.76 -25.83 1.40
C SER A 814 -0.72 -25.57 1.13
N HIS A 815 -1.25 -24.56 1.83
CA HIS A 815 -2.64 -24.10 1.80
C HIS A 815 -3.64 -25.12 2.33
N SER A 816 -4.70 -24.63 2.97
CA SER A 816 -5.80 -25.44 3.49
C SER A 816 -6.36 -26.42 2.43
N PRO A 817 -6.90 -27.58 2.85
CA PRO A 817 -7.08 -28.04 4.23
C PRO A 817 -5.79 -28.59 4.89
N ILE A 818 -5.80 -28.59 6.22
CA ILE A 818 -4.69 -29.06 7.07
C ILE A 818 -4.34 -30.54 6.86
N ASP A 819 -5.31 -31.34 6.42
CA ASP A 819 -5.15 -32.78 6.19
C ASP A 819 -4.18 -33.12 5.08
N LYS A 820 -3.87 -32.18 4.17
CA LYS A 820 -2.80 -32.38 3.17
C LYS A 820 -1.46 -32.71 3.83
N VAL A 821 -1.21 -32.19 5.04
CA VAL A 821 0.02 -32.44 5.79
C VAL A 821 0.16 -33.91 6.19
N LEU A 822 -0.94 -34.68 6.28
CA LEU A 822 -0.92 -36.12 6.58
C LEU A 822 -0.33 -36.98 5.45
N LYS A 823 -0.09 -36.41 4.27
CA LYS A 823 0.34 -37.16 3.08
C LYS A 823 1.75 -37.75 3.22
N HIS A 824 2.63 -37.10 3.97
CA HIS A 824 4.06 -37.44 4.04
C HIS A 824 4.62 -37.30 5.47
N GLY A 825 5.73 -37.99 5.74
CA GLY A 825 6.54 -37.77 6.96
C GLY A 825 5.89 -38.20 8.28
N PRO A 826 6.36 -37.64 9.42
CA PRO A 826 5.85 -37.92 10.75
C PRO A 826 4.32 -37.87 10.93
N PRO A 827 3.57 -36.88 10.39
CA PRO A 827 2.11 -36.85 10.55
C PRO A 827 1.42 -38.05 9.89
N LYS A 828 1.92 -38.56 8.76
CA LYS A 828 1.45 -39.81 8.14
C LYS A 828 1.66 -41.02 9.05
N LEU A 829 2.84 -41.09 9.68
CA LEU A 829 3.24 -42.20 10.55
C LEU A 829 2.39 -42.25 11.82
N VAL A 830 2.17 -41.09 12.45
CA VAL A 830 1.30 -40.99 13.63
C VAL A 830 -0.13 -41.39 13.28
N HIS A 831 -0.65 -40.89 12.16
CA HIS A 831 -2.00 -41.23 11.70
C HIS A 831 -2.16 -42.73 11.47
N ALA A 832 -1.20 -43.36 10.78
CA ALA A 832 -1.21 -44.80 10.54
C ALA A 832 -1.13 -45.63 11.85
N TYR A 833 -0.32 -45.20 12.82
CA TYR A 833 -0.25 -45.86 14.13
C TYR A 833 -1.61 -45.81 14.85
N SER A 834 -2.30 -44.67 14.80
CA SER A 834 -3.64 -44.50 15.39
C SER A 834 -4.69 -45.39 14.72
N SER A 835 -4.73 -45.41 13.38
CA SER A 835 -5.73 -46.20 12.63
C SER A 835 -5.50 -47.72 12.70
N SER A 836 -4.24 -48.16 12.83
CA SER A 836 -3.90 -49.59 12.90
C SER A 836 -4.40 -50.31 14.17
N LYS A 837 -4.88 -49.56 15.18
CA LYS A 837 -5.46 -50.13 16.41
C LYS A 837 -6.96 -50.42 16.32
N GLU A 838 -7.67 -49.92 15.31
CA GLU A 838 -9.08 -50.28 15.07
C GLU A 838 -9.28 -51.30 13.96
N ASP A 839 -8.54 -51.19 12.86
CA ASP A 839 -8.76 -52.01 11.68
C ASP A 839 -7.47 -52.72 11.27
N ASN A 840 -7.54 -54.05 11.16
CA ASN A 840 -6.46 -54.96 10.72
C ASN A 840 -6.08 -54.77 9.23
N HIS A 841 -6.09 -53.55 8.70
CA HIS A 841 -5.74 -53.23 7.33
C HIS A 841 -4.47 -52.38 7.28
N SER A 842 -3.41 -52.95 6.69
CA SER A 842 -2.14 -52.29 6.43
C SER A 842 -2.31 -51.12 5.45
N SER A 843 -1.98 -49.90 5.86
CA SER A 843 -1.79 -48.81 4.89
C SER A 843 -0.58 -49.16 4.02
N ASP A 844 -0.77 -49.28 2.70
CA ASP A 844 0.15 -49.99 1.78
C ASP A 844 1.60 -49.47 1.67
N ASN A 845 2.03 -48.46 2.43
CA ASN A 845 3.39 -47.90 2.34
C ASN A 845 3.90 -47.24 3.64
N VAL A 846 3.48 -47.73 4.82
CA VAL A 846 3.98 -47.24 6.12
C VAL A 846 4.71 -48.36 6.87
N ASN A 847 5.95 -48.09 7.27
CA ASN A 847 6.67 -48.96 8.19
C ASN A 847 6.11 -48.80 9.61
N MET A 848 5.47 -49.85 10.14
CA MET A 848 4.83 -49.83 11.46
C MET A 848 5.83 -49.67 12.63
N GLU A 849 7.08 -50.12 12.48
CA GLU A 849 8.13 -49.85 13.47
C GLU A 849 8.41 -48.34 13.54
N CYS A 850 8.48 -47.66 12.40
CA CYS A 850 8.65 -46.21 12.34
C CYS A 850 7.43 -45.48 12.93
N ALA A 851 6.23 -45.94 12.60
CA ALA A 851 4.97 -45.40 13.12
C ALA A 851 4.94 -45.47 14.65
N GLN A 852 5.31 -46.63 15.21
CA GLN A 852 5.43 -46.82 16.65
C GLN A 852 6.51 -45.93 17.27
N LEU A 853 7.73 -45.92 16.72
CA LEU A 853 8.83 -45.11 17.23
C LEU A 853 8.48 -43.63 17.30
N VAL A 854 7.87 -43.09 16.25
CA VAL A 854 7.46 -41.67 16.20
C VAL A 854 6.34 -41.39 17.19
N ALA A 855 5.27 -42.18 17.16
CA ALA A 855 4.09 -41.93 17.98
C ALA A 855 4.36 -42.10 19.48
N GLU A 856 5.22 -43.04 19.89
CA GLU A 856 5.46 -43.34 21.31
C GLU A 856 6.56 -42.50 21.95
N ASN A 857 7.46 -41.88 21.16
CA ASN A 857 8.65 -41.22 21.71
C ASN A 857 8.73 -39.72 21.47
N PHE A 858 7.90 -39.15 20.59
CA PHE A 858 7.98 -37.73 20.23
C PHE A 858 6.65 -37.02 20.42
N ILE A 859 6.71 -35.77 20.86
CA ILE A 859 5.67 -34.79 20.51
C ILE A 859 5.96 -34.39 19.07
N THR A 860 4.98 -34.51 18.17
CA THR A 860 5.16 -34.14 16.76
C THR A 860 4.35 -32.90 16.44
N CYS A 861 5.00 -31.86 15.91
CA CYS A 861 4.32 -30.68 15.40
C CYS A 861 4.57 -30.54 13.90
N SER A 862 3.48 -30.45 13.12
CA SER A 862 3.53 -30.29 11.68
C SER A 862 2.72 -29.04 11.28
N PRO A 863 3.34 -27.84 11.32
CA PRO A 863 2.69 -26.62 10.84
C PRO A 863 2.37 -26.71 9.34
N GLN A 864 1.38 -25.93 8.89
CA GLN A 864 1.03 -25.76 7.49
C GLN A 864 1.21 -24.30 7.08
N VAL A 865 1.89 -24.09 5.96
CA VAL A 865 1.98 -22.77 5.34
C VAL A 865 0.66 -22.45 4.63
N ASP A 866 -0.15 -21.59 5.23
CA ASP A 866 -1.44 -21.15 4.66
C ASP A 866 -1.29 -20.11 3.54
N ARG A 867 -0.17 -19.36 3.49
CA ARG A 867 0.12 -18.33 2.48
C ARG A 867 1.61 -18.27 2.16
N GLY A 868 1.98 -18.53 0.91
CA GLY A 868 3.36 -18.41 0.40
C GLY A 868 4.05 -19.75 0.11
N TYR A 869 5.27 -19.67 -0.44
CA TYR A 869 6.08 -20.84 -0.84
C TYR A 869 7.42 -20.94 -0.06
N VAL A 870 7.53 -20.26 1.08
CA VAL A 870 8.75 -20.25 1.90
C VAL A 870 8.38 -20.34 3.38
N TRP A 871 9.14 -21.13 4.14
CA TRP A 871 9.05 -21.19 5.59
C TRP A 871 9.66 -19.94 6.23
N ASP A 872 8.91 -19.26 7.10
CA ASP A 872 9.41 -18.11 7.85
C ASP A 872 9.99 -18.59 9.20
N SER A 873 11.29 -18.41 9.38
CA SER A 873 11.99 -18.84 10.59
C SER A 873 11.59 -18.06 11.84
N THR A 874 11.15 -16.82 11.71
CA THR A 874 10.66 -16.01 12.83
C THR A 874 9.32 -16.54 13.32
N VAL A 875 8.43 -16.90 12.40
CA VAL A 875 7.12 -17.51 12.73
C VAL A 875 7.32 -18.90 13.35
N LEU A 876 8.19 -19.73 12.77
CA LEU A 876 8.55 -21.04 13.32
C LEU A 876 9.21 -20.93 14.70
N SER A 877 10.06 -19.93 14.93
CA SER A 877 10.62 -19.66 16.25
C SER A 877 9.53 -19.36 17.27
N GLY A 878 8.58 -18.49 16.92
CA GLY A 878 7.46 -18.16 17.80
C GLY A 878 6.56 -19.36 18.08
N LEU A 879 6.38 -20.25 17.10
CA LEU A 879 5.64 -21.51 17.28
C LEU A 879 6.38 -22.43 18.27
N LEU A 880 7.69 -22.60 18.10
CA LEU A 880 8.50 -23.38 19.02
C LEU A 880 8.48 -22.80 20.45
N ASP A 881 8.52 -21.46 20.59
CA ASP A 881 8.40 -20.79 21.88
C ASP A 881 7.07 -21.12 22.57
N GLU A 882 5.97 -21.09 21.81
CA GLU A 882 4.63 -21.42 22.33
C GLU A 882 4.53 -22.91 22.71
N LEU A 883 5.08 -23.81 21.89
CA LEU A 883 5.09 -25.24 22.18
C LEU A 883 5.91 -25.56 23.44
N GLU A 884 7.09 -24.95 23.58
CA GLU A 884 7.96 -25.13 24.76
C GLU A 884 7.32 -24.61 26.06
N GLN A 885 6.42 -23.62 25.96
CA GLN A 885 5.65 -23.11 27.09
C GLN A 885 4.41 -23.95 27.40
N THR A 886 3.79 -24.55 26.39
CA THR A 886 2.49 -25.22 26.50
C THR A 886 2.61 -26.72 26.80
N TYR A 887 3.66 -27.37 26.29
CA TYR A 887 3.86 -28.83 26.41
C TYR A 887 5.12 -29.16 27.23
N ARG A 888 5.16 -30.35 27.85
CA ARG A 888 6.32 -30.87 28.59
C ARG A 888 7.42 -31.30 27.63
N ILE A 889 8.05 -30.34 26.97
CA ILE A 889 9.12 -30.55 25.99
C ILE A 889 10.48 -30.54 26.68
N ASP A 890 11.35 -31.48 26.29
CA ASP A 890 12.76 -31.49 26.66
C ASP A 890 13.53 -30.54 25.71
N LYS A 891 13.96 -29.40 26.24
CA LYS A 891 14.66 -28.34 25.48
C LYS A 891 16.05 -28.77 24.97
N ASN A 892 16.55 -29.92 25.41
CA ASN A 892 17.78 -30.52 24.92
C ASN A 892 17.52 -31.58 23.83
N LYS A 893 16.25 -31.85 23.49
CA LYS A 893 15.84 -32.83 22.48
C LYS A 893 14.77 -32.26 21.55
N ILE A 894 15.07 -31.08 20.98
CA ILE A 894 14.27 -30.46 19.93
C ILE A 894 14.92 -30.78 18.58
N TYR A 895 14.16 -31.38 17.68
CA TYR A 895 14.60 -31.80 16.35
C TYR A 895 13.73 -31.13 15.27
N VAL A 896 14.32 -30.87 14.10
CA VAL A 896 13.57 -30.44 12.92
C VAL A 896 13.93 -31.26 11.69
N THR A 897 12.91 -31.65 10.94
CA THR A 897 13.02 -32.40 9.69
C THR A 897 12.07 -31.83 8.64
N GLY A 898 12.39 -31.97 7.37
CA GLY A 898 11.54 -31.40 6.32
C GLY A 898 11.92 -31.84 4.91
N ILE A 899 10.97 -31.72 3.99
CA ILE A 899 11.09 -32.20 2.60
C ILE A 899 11.01 -31.05 1.60
N SER A 900 11.86 -31.04 0.57
CA SER A 900 11.77 -30.06 -0.53
C SER A 900 11.76 -28.60 0.00
N MET A 901 10.66 -27.86 -0.14
CA MET A 901 10.44 -26.56 0.52
C MET A 901 10.73 -26.61 2.04
N GLY A 902 10.25 -27.64 2.73
CA GLY A 902 10.55 -27.92 4.12
C GLY A 902 12.01 -28.32 4.38
N GLY A 903 12.69 -28.92 3.42
CA GLY A 903 14.13 -29.19 3.49
C GLY A 903 14.95 -27.90 3.49
N TYR A 904 14.56 -26.91 2.66
CA TYR A 904 15.11 -25.54 2.74
C TYR A 904 14.78 -24.88 4.09
N GLY A 905 13.54 -25.05 4.55
CA GLY A 905 13.09 -24.54 5.86
C GLY A 905 13.91 -25.11 7.02
N THR A 906 14.23 -26.40 7.00
CA THR A 906 15.06 -27.08 8.01
C THR A 906 16.45 -26.47 8.08
N TRP A 907 17.11 -26.28 6.93
CA TRP A 907 18.42 -25.61 6.89
C TRP A 907 18.34 -24.17 7.37
N SER A 908 17.37 -23.39 6.88
CA SER A 908 17.23 -21.96 7.24
C SER A 908 16.96 -21.78 8.73
N LEU A 909 16.00 -22.53 9.29
CA LEU A 909 15.65 -22.43 10.71
C LEU A 909 16.83 -22.80 11.60
N ALA A 910 17.58 -23.84 11.24
CA ALA A 910 18.80 -24.19 11.98
C ALA A 910 19.84 -23.07 11.92
N MET A 911 20.08 -22.46 10.75
CA MET A 911 21.06 -21.35 10.62
C MET A 911 20.62 -20.06 11.33
N ASP A 912 19.31 -19.81 11.45
CA ASP A 912 18.75 -18.68 12.19
C ASP A 912 18.75 -18.94 13.71
N GLN A 913 18.68 -20.21 14.13
CA GLN A 913 18.70 -20.64 15.54
C GLN A 913 19.73 -21.76 15.79
N PRO A 914 21.04 -21.49 15.60
CA PRO A 914 22.09 -22.52 15.55
C PRO A 914 22.24 -23.31 16.86
N THR A 915 21.76 -22.79 17.98
CA THR A 915 21.86 -23.39 19.31
C THR A 915 20.54 -23.98 19.81
N ARG A 916 19.46 -24.00 19.02
CA ARG A 916 18.16 -24.45 19.50
C ARG A 916 17.95 -25.96 19.35
N PHE A 917 18.46 -26.54 18.27
CA PHE A 917 18.20 -27.93 17.91
C PHE A 917 19.28 -28.87 18.44
N ALA A 918 18.88 -30.09 18.79
CA ALA A 918 19.79 -31.18 19.12
C ALA A 918 20.27 -31.94 17.88
N ALA A 919 19.44 -31.97 16.83
CA ALA A 919 19.77 -32.57 15.53
C ALA A 919 18.78 -32.11 14.45
N ILE A 920 19.19 -32.18 13.18
CA ILE A 920 18.32 -31.89 12.04
C ILE A 920 18.42 -32.93 10.92
N ILE A 921 17.30 -33.15 10.22
CA ILE A 921 17.19 -34.04 9.04
C ILE A 921 16.60 -33.27 7.86
N PRO A 922 17.42 -32.57 7.07
CA PRO A 922 16.97 -31.95 5.83
C PRO A 922 16.90 -32.99 4.70
N ILE A 923 15.77 -33.06 3.99
CA ILE A 923 15.55 -33.98 2.88
C ILE A 923 15.28 -33.19 1.60
N CYS A 924 16.07 -33.47 0.56
CA CYS A 924 16.05 -32.83 -0.76
C CYS A 924 15.91 -31.30 -0.71
N GLY A 925 16.63 -30.64 0.20
CA GLY A 925 16.65 -29.18 0.37
C GLY A 925 17.98 -28.53 -0.01
N GLY A 926 18.08 -27.23 0.20
CA GLY A 926 19.28 -26.42 0.01
C GLY A 926 19.34 -25.23 0.97
N GLY A 927 20.30 -24.33 0.79
CA GLY A 927 20.49 -23.20 1.70
C GLY A 927 21.79 -22.43 1.47
N ASP A 928 22.10 -21.54 2.42
CA ASP A 928 23.23 -20.62 2.35
C ASP A 928 24.56 -21.28 2.77
N CYS A 929 25.44 -21.51 1.80
CA CYS A 929 26.76 -22.11 2.01
C CYS A 929 27.72 -21.25 2.85
N GLN A 930 27.48 -19.94 3.02
CA GLN A 930 28.32 -19.10 3.88
C GLN A 930 27.92 -19.27 5.35
N ARG A 931 26.61 -19.34 5.61
CA ARG A 931 26.04 -19.43 6.96
C ARG A 931 26.05 -20.84 7.53
N VAL A 932 26.12 -21.88 6.69
CA VAL A 932 26.09 -23.28 7.14
C VAL A 932 27.23 -23.62 8.11
N SER A 933 28.34 -22.88 8.06
CA SER A 933 29.45 -22.99 9.02
C SER A 933 29.03 -22.76 10.48
N LEU A 934 27.93 -22.04 10.72
CA LEU A 934 27.33 -21.85 12.05
C LEU A 934 26.81 -23.16 12.65
N LEU A 935 26.62 -24.21 11.86
CA LEU A 935 26.04 -25.49 12.26
C LEU A 935 27.09 -26.59 12.48
N LYS A 936 28.38 -26.26 12.53
CA LYS A 936 29.46 -27.25 12.65
C LYS A 936 29.33 -28.16 13.88
N HIS A 937 28.77 -27.65 14.98
CA HIS A 937 28.53 -28.38 16.23
C HIS A 937 27.25 -29.23 16.22
N LEU A 938 26.38 -29.05 15.22
CA LEU A 938 25.06 -29.66 15.19
C LEU A 938 25.10 -31.02 14.47
N PRO A 939 24.62 -32.11 15.10
CA PRO A 939 24.38 -33.37 14.39
C PRO A 939 23.38 -33.19 13.25
N ILE A 940 23.82 -33.52 12.02
CA ILE A 940 23.02 -33.36 10.81
C ILE A 940 23.00 -34.67 10.04
N TRP A 941 21.83 -35.13 9.60
CA TRP A 941 21.73 -36.23 8.64
C TRP A 941 20.93 -35.80 7.41
N ASN A 942 21.65 -35.45 6.34
CA ASN A 942 21.06 -34.99 5.08
C ASN A 942 20.70 -36.16 4.16
N PHE A 943 19.57 -36.05 3.46
CA PHE A 943 19.12 -37.04 2.47
C PHE A 943 18.79 -36.38 1.14
N HIS A 944 19.14 -37.01 0.00
CA HIS A 944 18.79 -36.50 -1.33
C HIS A 944 18.74 -37.63 -2.37
N GLY A 945 17.87 -37.51 -3.38
CA GLY A 945 17.92 -38.36 -4.58
C GLY A 945 18.97 -37.87 -5.58
N LYS A 946 19.81 -38.76 -6.10
CA LYS A 946 20.82 -38.42 -7.12
C LYS A 946 20.21 -37.96 -8.44
N LEU A 947 19.01 -38.47 -8.77
CA LEU A 947 18.28 -38.19 -9.99
C LEU A 947 17.14 -37.17 -9.77
N ASP A 948 17.20 -36.41 -8.68
CA ASP A 948 16.19 -35.37 -8.38
C ASP A 948 16.15 -34.34 -9.52
N ASN A 949 14.99 -34.27 -10.17
CA ASN A 949 14.71 -33.43 -11.33
C ASN A 949 13.98 -32.12 -10.95
N VAL A 950 13.70 -31.90 -9.66
CA VAL A 950 13.06 -30.70 -9.14
C VAL A 950 14.07 -29.87 -8.34
N ILE A 951 14.78 -30.49 -7.39
CA ILE A 951 15.86 -29.85 -6.63
C ILE A 951 17.15 -30.62 -6.90
N PRO A 952 18.09 -30.07 -7.68
CA PRO A 952 19.33 -30.76 -8.00
C PRO A 952 20.09 -31.18 -6.74
N VAL A 953 20.69 -32.38 -6.73
CA VAL A 953 21.51 -32.90 -5.62
C VAL A 953 22.69 -31.98 -5.24
N THR A 954 23.10 -31.09 -6.16
CA THR A 954 24.10 -30.04 -5.90
C THR A 954 23.66 -29.05 -4.82
N ALA A 955 22.37 -28.87 -4.59
CA ALA A 955 21.84 -27.96 -3.56
C ALA A 955 22.24 -28.40 -2.14
N SER A 956 22.10 -29.70 -1.81
CA SER A 956 22.49 -30.24 -0.51
C SER A 956 23.99 -30.57 -0.45
N SER A 957 24.57 -31.16 -1.50
CA SER A 957 25.99 -31.53 -1.51
C SER A 957 26.94 -30.33 -1.42
N SER A 958 26.57 -29.17 -1.99
CA SER A 958 27.36 -27.94 -1.83
C SER A 958 27.34 -27.44 -0.38
N LEU A 959 26.19 -27.52 0.29
CA LEU A 959 26.06 -27.18 1.71
C LEU A 959 26.88 -28.10 2.60
N ILE A 960 26.79 -29.41 2.39
CA ILE A 960 27.57 -30.39 3.16
C ILE A 960 29.07 -30.14 3.00
N LYS A 961 29.50 -29.87 1.76
CA LYS A 961 30.90 -29.55 1.48
C LYS A 961 31.34 -28.26 2.17
N ALA A 962 30.48 -27.23 2.21
CA ALA A 962 30.78 -25.97 2.88
C ALA A 962 30.74 -26.07 4.41
N LEU A 963 29.89 -26.94 4.96
CA LEU A 963 29.76 -27.22 6.38
C LEU A 963 31.03 -27.86 6.94
N ASP A 964 31.57 -28.86 6.23
CA ASP A 964 32.80 -29.59 6.58
C ASP A 964 32.85 -29.94 8.08
N SER A 965 31.90 -30.80 8.51
CA SER A 965 31.77 -31.24 9.90
C SER A 965 31.73 -32.76 9.99
N PRO A 966 32.47 -33.38 10.93
CA PRO A 966 32.41 -34.82 11.17
C PRO A 966 31.06 -35.28 11.78
N LEU A 967 30.24 -34.33 12.25
CA LEU A 967 28.89 -34.61 12.79
C LEU A 967 27.82 -34.67 11.69
N CYS A 968 28.17 -34.30 10.44
CA CYS A 968 27.26 -34.33 9.31
C CYS A 968 27.34 -35.66 8.57
N LYS A 969 26.24 -36.42 8.56
CA LYS A 969 26.02 -37.58 7.70
C LYS A 969 25.25 -37.15 6.45
N SER A 970 25.53 -37.79 5.32
CA SER A 970 24.77 -37.58 4.08
C SER A 970 24.50 -38.89 3.38
N THR A 971 23.22 -39.15 3.08
CA THR A 971 22.76 -40.30 2.28
C THR A 971 22.27 -39.80 0.93
N ILE A 972 22.90 -40.22 -0.16
CA ILE A 972 22.47 -39.91 -1.52
C ILE A 972 21.93 -41.19 -2.16
N TYR A 973 20.63 -41.22 -2.44
CA TYR A 973 19.99 -42.37 -3.07
C TYR A 973 20.28 -42.38 -4.59
N PRO A 974 20.97 -43.40 -5.13
CA PRO A 974 21.52 -43.36 -6.49
C PRO A 974 20.45 -43.33 -7.60
N ASN A 975 19.29 -43.93 -7.35
CA ASN A 975 18.24 -44.14 -8.36
C ASN A 975 16.92 -43.42 -8.03
N ILE A 976 16.90 -42.57 -7.00
CA ILE A 976 15.71 -41.85 -6.57
C ILE A 976 15.69 -40.46 -7.20
N LYS A 977 14.51 -40.04 -7.67
CA LYS A 977 14.23 -38.69 -8.16
C LYS A 977 13.89 -37.75 -7.00
N HIS A 978 12.80 -36.99 -7.08
CA HIS A 978 12.45 -36.00 -6.07
C HIS A 978 12.00 -36.61 -4.73
N ASP A 979 11.22 -37.69 -4.77
CA ASP A 979 10.69 -38.39 -3.57
C ASP A 979 11.77 -39.24 -2.88
N SER A 980 12.74 -38.56 -2.26
CA SER A 980 13.73 -39.18 -1.36
C SER A 980 13.22 -39.33 0.07
N TRP A 981 12.06 -38.74 0.39
CA TRP A 981 11.50 -38.76 1.73
C TRP A 981 10.72 -40.04 2.05
N THR A 982 10.09 -40.69 1.07
CA THR A 982 9.36 -41.95 1.32
C THR A 982 10.29 -43.05 1.85
N GLU A 983 11.47 -43.21 1.24
CA GLU A 983 12.47 -44.17 1.72
C GLU A 983 13.09 -43.72 3.06
N THR A 984 13.39 -42.42 3.19
CA THR A 984 13.99 -41.86 4.42
C THR A 984 13.08 -42.03 5.63
N TYR A 985 11.80 -41.63 5.56
CA TYR A 985 10.89 -41.69 6.71
C TYR A 985 10.42 -43.11 7.07
N ASN A 986 10.62 -44.08 6.19
CA ASN A 986 10.38 -45.51 6.47
C ASN A 986 11.62 -46.24 7.01
N ASN A 987 12.73 -45.51 7.26
CA ASN A 987 13.94 -46.05 7.87
C ASN A 987 13.93 -45.86 9.40
N PRO A 988 13.78 -46.92 10.22
CA PRO A 988 13.70 -46.78 11.67
C PRO A 988 14.97 -46.19 12.30
N GLU A 989 16.11 -46.32 11.62
CA GLU A 989 17.41 -45.84 12.11
C GLU A 989 17.46 -44.31 12.23
N ILE A 990 16.67 -43.56 11.46
CA ILE A 990 16.66 -42.10 11.60
C ILE A 990 16.06 -41.67 12.94
N TYR A 991 15.03 -42.38 13.42
CA TYR A 991 14.35 -42.05 14.68
C TYR A 991 15.16 -42.51 15.89
N LYS A 992 15.78 -43.70 15.80
CA LYS A 992 16.74 -44.18 16.81
C LYS A 992 17.91 -43.21 16.92
N TRP A 993 18.48 -42.79 15.79
CA TRP A 993 19.56 -41.81 15.76
C TRP A 993 19.15 -40.47 16.36
N LEU A 994 17.95 -39.95 16.07
CA LEU A 994 17.44 -38.72 16.68
C LEU A 994 17.38 -38.85 18.21
N LEU A 995 16.81 -39.94 18.74
CA LEU A 995 16.67 -40.16 20.19
C LEU A 995 18.02 -40.21 20.95
N GLU A 996 19.09 -40.65 20.28
CA GLU A 996 20.47 -40.62 20.78
C GLU A 996 21.04 -39.19 20.84
N GLN A 997 20.59 -38.28 19.98
CA GLN A 997 21.09 -36.90 19.95
C GLN A 997 20.52 -36.09 21.12
N THR A 998 21.40 -35.34 21.76
CA THR A 998 21.06 -34.38 22.81
C THR A 998 21.87 -33.12 22.57
N LYS A 999 21.26 -31.96 22.77
CA LYS A 999 21.92 -30.66 22.63
C LYS A 999 23.09 -30.60 23.62
N ASN A 1000 24.31 -30.55 23.10
CA ASN A 1000 25.50 -30.33 23.93
C ASN A 1000 25.45 -28.90 24.50
N PRO A 1001 25.66 -28.71 25.81
CA PRO A 1001 25.60 -27.40 26.48
C PRO A 1001 26.68 -26.44 26.01
#